data_AF-C6V5M0-F1
#
_entry.id   AF-C6V5M0-F1
#
_cell.length_a   1.000
_cell.length_b   1.000
_cell.length_c   1.000
_cell.angle_alpha   90.00
_cell.angle_beta   90.00
_cell.angle_gamma   90.00
#
_symmetry.space_group_name_H-M   'P 1'
#
loop_
_entity.id
_entity.type
_entity.pdbx_description
1 polymer ?
#
loop_
_entity_poly.entity_id
_entity_poly.type
_entity_poly.pdbx_seq_one_letter_code
_entity_poly.pdbx_strand_id
1 'polypeptide(L)'
;MRQLRNIVTIFFLLAFIFALALYMSAAIFVVAVWGIEHLNFRDLQPSLDRFPTRLWPTIFVYISDLFKNWDAWAPAVKIKLAVSLGIPFGILGVVFYMLRAPIIEWRPFKKKESVHGDARWATEREIRKIGLRSRKGILLGKDKKGFLIAGGFQHALLFAPTGSGKGVGFVIPNLLFWEDSVVVHDIKLENFSLTSGYRKKMGQKVYCWSPADPDGKSHCYNPLDWVSSKPGQMVDDVQKIANLLMPEQDFWVNEARSLFLGVVLYILAVPEKVKSFGEVVRVMRSDDVTYSLAVALDTMGKKIHPVAYMNIAAFLQKADKERSGVISTMNSSLELWANPLIDTTTATSDFNFMKFKKELTTVYVGLTPDNLTRLQPLMQVFYQQATEFLCRHLPQKDEPYGVLFMMDEFPTLGEMEQFKTGIAYFRGYNVRLFLIIQDTEQLKGIYEEAGMNSFLSNSTYRITFAANNIETANLISQLVGNKTVAQESLNKPKFLDLNPASRSLHISETQRALLLPQEVIMLPRDQQILLIESTYPIKSKKIRYYEDTFFTKKILDPISIPTQEPFDPKKFEEKMRKEREAKELEENAPLAIDEDQALLEDESLLDDSDYEDGDFEDLDEEEDLSDFLDDTDEENEENMA
;
A
#
# COMPACT_ATOMS: atom_id res chain seq x y z
N MET A 1 36.10 -1.08 8.76
CA MET A 1 36.33 0.25 9.41
C MET A 1 36.41 0.21 10.94
N ARG A 2 35.48 -0.40 11.69
CA ARG A 2 35.48 -0.31 13.17
C ARG A 2 36.61 -1.10 13.86
N GLN A 3 36.97 -2.29 13.37
CA GLN A 3 38.11 -3.06 13.89
C GLN A 3 39.45 -2.33 13.67
N LEU A 4 39.63 -1.72 12.50
CA LEU A 4 40.82 -0.92 12.19
C LEU A 4 40.98 0.27 13.17
N ARG A 5 39.88 0.96 13.50
CA ARG A 5 39.91 2.07 14.48
C ARG A 5 40.32 1.63 15.89
N ASN A 6 39.90 0.44 16.31
CA ASN A 6 40.28 -0.10 17.62
C ASN A 6 41.76 -0.47 17.66
N ILE A 7 42.26 -1.12 16.61
CA ILE A 7 43.67 -1.48 16.46
C ILE A 7 44.54 -0.23 16.46
N VAL A 8 44.15 0.81 15.70
CA VAL A 8 44.87 2.08 15.66
C VAL A 8 44.90 2.77 17.03
N THR A 9 43.78 2.80 17.74
CA THR A 9 43.71 3.44 19.07
C THR A 9 44.59 2.69 20.09
N ILE A 10 44.55 1.36 20.09
CA ILE A 10 45.39 0.52 20.97
C ILE A 10 46.86 0.69 20.62
N PHE A 11 47.21 0.72 19.33
CA PHE A 11 48.58 0.93 18.87
C PHE A 11 49.15 2.26 19.35
N PHE A 12 48.41 3.37 19.22
CA PHE A 12 48.86 4.67 19.71
C PHE A 12 49.00 4.72 21.25
N LEU A 13 48.08 4.07 21.98
CA LEU A 13 48.17 3.97 23.44
C LEU A 13 49.42 3.18 23.87
N LEU A 14 49.68 2.03 23.25
CA LEU A 14 50.87 1.22 23.53
C LEU A 14 52.15 1.97 23.16
N ALA A 15 52.18 2.66 22.02
CA ALA A 15 53.32 3.49 21.61
C ALA A 15 53.59 4.63 22.60
N PHE A 16 52.55 5.29 23.10
CA PHE A 16 52.67 6.35 24.11
C PHE A 16 53.22 5.82 25.44
N ILE A 17 52.68 4.70 25.91
CA ILE A 17 53.12 4.04 27.15
C ILE A 17 54.57 3.57 27.05
N PHE A 18 54.95 3.00 25.90
CA PHE A 18 56.33 2.59 25.62
C PHE A 18 57.29 3.79 25.60
N ALA A 19 56.89 4.88 24.95
CA ALA A 19 57.67 6.11 24.93
C ALA A 19 57.84 6.71 26.34
N LEU A 20 56.80 6.66 27.18
CA LEU A 20 56.85 7.10 28.58
C LEU A 20 57.81 6.24 29.41
N ALA A 21 57.81 4.92 29.22
CA ALA A 21 58.74 4.03 29.91
C ALA A 21 60.20 4.35 29.56
N LEU A 22 60.50 4.57 28.26
CA LEU A 22 61.83 5.01 27.81
C LEU A 22 62.23 6.36 28.41
N TYR A 23 61.28 7.28 28.51
CA TYR A 23 61.50 8.60 29.10
C TYR A 23 61.85 8.52 30.59
N MET A 24 61.11 7.71 31.34
CA MET A 24 61.38 7.44 32.76
C MET A 24 62.71 6.72 32.96
N SER A 25 63.06 5.77 32.09
CA SER A 25 64.35 5.08 32.13
C SER A 25 65.51 6.06 31.95
N ALA A 26 65.40 6.98 30.99
CA ALA A 26 66.41 8.02 30.79
C ALA A 26 66.52 8.95 32.01
N ALA A 27 65.40 9.32 32.63
CA ALA A 27 65.41 10.19 33.81
C ALA A 27 66.08 9.51 35.02
N ILE A 28 65.72 8.24 35.26
CA ILE A 28 66.33 7.43 36.32
C ILE A 28 67.84 7.25 36.06
N PHE A 29 68.24 7.04 34.80
CA PHE A 29 69.65 6.91 34.44
C PHE A 29 70.43 8.18 34.73
N VAL A 30 69.93 9.35 34.31
CA VAL A 30 70.58 10.64 34.54
C VAL A 30 70.75 10.91 36.03
N VAL A 31 69.70 10.68 36.82
CA VAL A 31 69.76 10.82 38.29
C VAL A 31 70.77 9.86 38.91
N ALA A 32 70.80 8.59 38.46
CA ALA A 32 71.68 7.57 39.01
C ALA A 32 73.17 7.85 38.73
N VAL A 33 73.49 8.50 37.61
CA VAL A 33 74.88 8.77 37.21
C VAL A 33 75.36 10.13 37.68
N TRP A 34 74.54 11.19 37.56
CA TRP A 34 74.96 12.58 37.77
C TRP A 34 74.20 13.32 38.89
N GLY A 35 73.24 12.68 39.57
CA GLY A 35 72.46 13.32 40.63
C GLY A 35 71.25 14.09 40.11
N ILE A 36 70.37 14.49 41.04
CA ILE A 36 69.05 15.06 40.70
C ILE A 36 69.14 16.48 40.15
N GLU A 37 70.18 17.24 40.52
CA GLU A 37 70.41 18.60 40.04
C GLU A 37 70.66 18.70 38.53
N HIS A 38 71.03 17.58 37.88
CA HIS A 38 71.24 17.49 36.43
C HIS A 38 69.97 17.11 35.65
N LEU A 39 68.85 16.88 36.35
CA LEU A 39 67.57 16.54 35.74
C LEU A 39 66.78 17.81 35.39
N ASN A 40 66.98 18.35 34.18
CA ASN A 40 66.27 19.55 33.73
C ASN A 40 64.98 19.21 32.97
N PHE A 41 63.84 19.44 33.60
CA PHE A 41 62.51 19.23 33.01
C PHE A 41 61.96 20.45 32.23
N ARG A 42 62.67 21.60 32.17
CA ARG A 42 62.17 22.81 31.47
C ARG A 42 62.27 22.74 29.94
N ASP A 43 63.00 21.78 29.38
CA ASP A 43 63.10 21.54 27.92
C ASP A 43 61.99 20.58 27.37
N LEU A 44 60.93 20.34 28.15
CA LEU A 44 59.77 19.52 27.74
C LEU A 44 58.83 20.26 26.78
N GLN A 45 59.21 20.33 25.50
CA GLN A 45 58.25 20.49 24.41
C GLN A 45 58.34 19.31 23.41
N PRO A 46 57.24 18.57 23.17
CA PRO A 46 57.18 17.56 22.13
C PRO A 46 57.12 18.26 20.75
N SER A 47 58.16 18.12 19.94
CA SER A 47 58.15 18.48 18.52
C SER A 47 58.91 17.44 17.69
N LEU A 48 58.47 17.12 16.48
CA LEU A 48 59.02 16.02 15.69
C LEU A 48 60.37 16.30 15.02
N ASP A 49 60.94 17.51 15.14
CA ASP A 49 61.92 17.96 14.15
C ASP A 49 63.39 18.11 14.60
N ARG A 50 63.77 18.07 15.88
CA ARG A 50 65.21 18.21 16.26
C ARG A 50 65.58 17.52 17.57
N PHE A 51 66.81 17.00 17.64
CA PHE A 51 67.35 16.41 18.88
C PHE A 51 68.91 16.30 18.92
N PRO A 52 69.66 16.52 20.07
CA PRO A 52 69.21 16.21 21.43
C PRO A 52 69.30 17.20 22.63
N THR A 53 68.12 17.63 23.14
CA THR A 53 67.77 18.25 24.47
C THR A 53 66.41 17.74 25.11
N ARG A 54 66.29 16.46 25.47
CA ARG A 54 65.14 15.57 25.82
C ARG A 54 65.76 14.25 26.30
N LEU A 55 65.12 13.66 27.28
CA LEU A 55 65.60 12.44 27.92
C LEU A 55 65.59 11.20 26.99
N TRP A 56 64.65 11.07 26.06
CA TRP A 56 64.40 9.77 25.41
C TRP A 56 65.46 9.22 24.43
N PRO A 57 66.33 9.99 23.75
CA PRO A 57 67.40 9.39 22.97
C PRO A 57 68.77 9.65 23.59
N THR A 58 68.82 10.28 24.76
CA THR A 58 69.94 10.13 25.69
C THR A 58 70.15 8.65 25.99
N ILE A 59 69.07 7.91 26.28
CA ILE A 59 69.19 6.47 26.53
C ILE A 59 69.52 5.66 25.28
N PHE A 60 69.05 6.02 24.08
CA PHE A 60 69.45 5.35 22.83
C PHE A 60 70.90 5.60 22.45
N VAL A 61 71.40 6.82 22.64
CA VAL A 61 72.81 7.17 22.41
C VAL A 61 73.69 6.40 23.39
N TYR A 62 73.33 6.33 24.68
CA TYR A 62 74.10 5.58 25.66
C TYR A 62 74.01 4.06 25.50
N ILE A 63 72.86 3.51 25.10
CA ILE A 63 72.74 2.09 24.73
C ILE A 63 73.62 1.81 23.51
N SER A 64 73.55 2.64 22.47
CA SER A 64 74.34 2.45 21.24
C SER A 64 75.84 2.58 21.49
N ASP A 65 76.27 3.53 22.31
CA ASP A 65 77.67 3.71 22.68
C ASP A 65 78.18 2.58 23.59
N LEU A 66 77.37 2.12 24.55
CA LEU A 66 77.68 0.95 25.38
C LEU A 66 77.93 -0.30 24.53
N PHE A 67 77.08 -0.55 23.52
CA PHE A 67 77.25 -1.71 22.65
C PHE A 67 78.46 -1.58 21.71
N LYS A 68 78.83 -0.36 21.32
CA LYS A 68 80.03 -0.11 20.49
C LYS A 68 81.33 -0.16 21.29
N ASN A 69 81.31 0.28 22.55
CA ASN A 69 82.48 0.48 23.41
C ASN A 69 82.33 -0.26 24.74
N TRP A 70 81.95 -1.54 24.70
CA TRP A 70 81.58 -2.32 25.89
C TRP A 70 82.65 -2.30 26.98
N ASP A 71 83.93 -2.50 26.64
CA ASP A 71 85.01 -2.61 27.63
C ASP A 71 85.47 -1.25 28.21
N ALA A 72 85.11 -0.15 27.57
CA ALA A 72 85.48 1.21 28.01
C ALA A 72 84.64 1.73 29.19
N TRP A 73 83.50 1.11 29.46
CA TRP A 73 82.55 1.56 30.47
C TRP A 73 82.81 0.90 31.83
N ALA A 74 82.87 1.72 32.89
CA ALA A 74 83.03 1.21 34.26
C ALA A 74 81.85 0.29 34.65
N PRO A 75 82.09 -0.84 35.33
CA PRO A 75 81.04 -1.81 35.70
C PRO A 75 79.85 -1.19 36.44
N ALA A 76 80.11 -0.18 37.30
CA ALA A 76 79.08 0.53 38.04
C ALA A 76 78.09 1.28 37.14
N VAL A 77 78.55 1.85 36.02
CA VAL A 77 77.69 2.59 35.07
C VAL A 77 76.84 1.62 34.25
N LYS A 78 77.39 0.44 33.89
CA LYS A 78 76.64 -0.63 33.21
C LYS A 78 75.46 -1.11 34.06
N ILE A 79 75.68 -1.31 35.36
CA ILE A 79 74.64 -1.72 36.31
C ILE A 79 73.57 -0.63 36.44
N LYS A 80 73.97 0.64 36.57
CA LYS A 80 73.02 1.77 36.65
C LYS A 80 72.13 1.87 35.40
N LEU A 81 72.70 1.67 34.21
CA LEU A 81 71.93 1.65 32.96
C LEU A 81 70.95 0.46 32.91
N ALA A 82 71.40 -0.75 33.25
CA ALA A 82 70.56 -1.94 33.29
C ALA A 82 69.38 -1.79 34.28
N VAL A 83 69.64 -1.23 35.47
CA VAL A 83 68.60 -0.97 36.48
C VAL A 83 67.62 0.12 36.02
N SER A 84 68.13 1.20 35.41
CA SER A 84 67.29 2.30 34.90
C SER A 84 66.36 1.88 33.75
N LEU A 85 66.78 0.91 32.93
CA LEU A 85 65.93 0.28 31.91
C LEU A 85 64.98 -0.75 32.55
N GLY A 86 65.48 -1.58 33.45
CA GLY A 86 64.71 -2.67 34.05
C GLY A 86 63.52 -2.19 34.89
N ILE A 87 63.67 -1.12 35.68
CA ILE A 87 62.63 -0.67 36.62
C ILE A 87 61.34 -0.20 35.89
N PRO A 88 61.37 0.77 34.95
CA PRO A 88 60.15 1.24 34.30
C PRO A 88 59.48 0.18 33.43
N PHE A 89 60.26 -0.62 32.70
CA PHE A 89 59.72 -1.72 31.89
C PHE A 89 59.19 -2.88 32.75
N GLY A 90 59.81 -3.16 33.90
CA GLY A 90 59.32 -4.13 34.87
C GLY A 90 57.99 -3.70 35.50
N ILE A 91 57.89 -2.45 35.95
CA ILE A 91 56.63 -1.86 36.46
C ILE A 91 55.56 -1.91 35.38
N LEU A 92 55.90 -1.57 34.14
CA LEU A 92 54.98 -1.64 33.02
C LEU A 92 54.50 -3.07 32.76
N GLY A 93 55.40 -4.05 32.82
CA GLY A 93 55.06 -5.47 32.69
C GLY A 93 54.10 -5.95 33.78
N VAL A 94 54.31 -5.53 35.03
CA VAL A 94 53.41 -5.84 36.15
C VAL A 94 52.05 -5.18 35.98
N VAL A 95 52.00 -3.90 35.61
CA VAL A 95 50.75 -3.17 35.34
C VAL A 95 50.00 -3.81 34.18
N PHE A 96 50.69 -4.17 33.09
CA PHE A 96 50.08 -4.86 31.95
C PHE A 96 49.56 -6.24 32.35
N TYR A 97 50.31 -7.00 33.15
CA TYR A 97 49.86 -8.28 33.68
C TYR A 97 48.63 -8.13 34.59
N MET A 98 48.58 -7.13 35.47
CA MET A 98 47.43 -6.84 36.32
C MET A 98 46.20 -6.39 35.51
N LEU A 99 46.41 -5.62 34.45
CA LEU A 99 45.36 -5.09 33.58
C LEU A 99 45.05 -5.99 32.38
N ARG A 100 45.67 -7.17 32.26
CA ARG A 100 45.50 -8.04 31.07
C ARG A 100 44.05 -8.45 30.84
N ALA A 101 43.34 -8.84 31.90
CA ALA A 101 41.94 -9.24 31.82
C ALA A 101 41.05 -8.08 31.35
N PRO A 102 41.07 -6.88 31.99
CA PRO A 102 40.28 -5.77 31.51
C PRO A 102 40.69 -5.28 30.12
N ILE A 103 41.98 -5.34 29.73
CA ILE A 103 42.43 -4.93 28.39
C ILE A 103 41.97 -5.90 27.30
N ILE A 104 42.04 -7.22 27.53
CA ILE A 104 41.58 -8.26 26.58
C ILE A 104 40.05 -8.19 26.41
N GLU A 105 39.34 -7.85 27.47
CA GLU A 105 37.88 -7.67 27.46
C GLU A 105 37.44 -6.27 26.98
N TRP A 106 38.34 -5.29 26.94
CA TRP A 106 38.04 -3.92 26.51
C TRP A 106 37.73 -3.86 25.02
N ARG A 107 36.45 -3.97 24.70
CA ARG A 107 35.90 -3.82 23.35
C ARG A 107 35.05 -2.55 23.27
N PRO A 108 35.65 -1.34 23.21
CA PRO A 108 34.93 -0.07 23.37
C PRO A 108 33.84 0.21 22.31
N PHE A 109 33.77 -0.59 21.25
CA PHE A 109 32.81 -0.42 20.16
C PHE A 109 32.06 -1.71 19.77
N LYS A 110 32.06 -2.76 20.61
CA LYS A 110 31.11 -3.88 20.43
C LYS A 110 29.73 -3.34 20.80
N LYS A 111 28.77 -3.37 19.86
CA LYS A 111 27.38 -3.05 20.19
C LYS A 111 26.94 -4.07 21.24
N LYS A 112 26.50 -3.61 22.42
CA LYS A 112 26.03 -4.50 23.48
C LYS A 112 24.91 -5.36 22.89
N GLU A 113 25.04 -6.68 22.98
CA GLU A 113 24.01 -7.59 22.50
C GLU A 113 22.76 -7.37 23.34
N SER A 114 21.62 -7.22 22.68
CA SER A 114 20.34 -6.96 23.33
C SER A 114 19.67 -8.29 23.65
N VAL A 115 19.88 -8.81 24.86
CA VAL A 115 19.42 -10.14 25.28
C VAL A 115 17.90 -10.30 25.18
N HIS A 116 17.14 -9.22 25.38
CA HIS A 116 15.68 -9.22 25.43
C HIS A 116 15.01 -8.42 24.29
N GLY A 117 15.75 -8.18 23.21
CA GLY A 117 15.30 -7.41 22.04
C GLY A 117 15.86 -5.98 21.98
N ASP A 118 15.89 -5.42 20.77
CA ASP A 118 16.43 -4.08 20.43
C ASP A 118 15.34 -3.16 19.86
N ALA A 119 14.08 -3.32 20.29
CA ALA A 119 12.99 -2.46 19.81
C ALA A 119 13.25 -0.99 20.16
N ARG A 120 13.16 -0.12 19.16
CA ARG A 120 13.32 1.33 19.29
C ARG A 120 12.47 2.05 18.26
N TRP A 121 12.33 3.36 18.40
CA TRP A 121 11.71 4.19 17.38
C TRP A 121 12.65 4.35 16.17
N ALA A 122 12.06 4.43 14.98
CA ALA A 122 12.81 4.65 13.75
C ALA A 122 13.49 6.02 13.72
N THR A 123 14.68 6.07 13.13
CA THR A 123 15.43 7.29 12.87
C THR A 123 15.03 7.89 11.52
N GLU A 124 15.30 9.19 11.31
CA GLU A 124 15.04 9.83 10.00
C GLU A 124 15.71 9.10 8.84
N ARG A 125 16.91 8.55 9.04
CA ARG A 125 17.62 7.81 7.98
C ARG A 125 16.82 6.58 7.55
N GLU A 126 16.21 5.88 8.49
CA GLU A 126 15.37 4.71 8.24
C GLU A 126 14.06 5.13 7.58
N ILE A 127 13.41 6.19 8.07
CA ILE A 127 12.19 6.79 7.47
C ILE A 127 12.41 7.16 6.00
N ARG A 128 13.57 7.75 5.65
CA ARG A 128 13.94 8.04 4.26
C ARG A 128 14.21 6.78 3.46
N LYS A 129 14.92 5.80 4.04
CA LYS A 129 15.27 4.53 3.36
C LYS A 129 14.01 3.77 2.91
N ILE A 130 12.95 3.80 3.72
CA ILE A 130 11.66 3.15 3.39
C ILE A 130 10.73 4.02 2.52
N GLY A 131 11.19 5.19 2.05
CA GLY A 131 10.44 6.01 1.09
C GLY A 131 9.31 6.86 1.67
N LEU A 132 9.24 7.07 2.99
CA LEU A 132 8.20 7.90 3.62
C LEU A 132 8.38 9.43 3.45
N ARG A 133 9.31 9.86 2.60
CA ARG A 133 9.51 11.27 2.25
C ARG A 133 9.26 11.49 0.75
N SER A 134 8.29 10.78 0.21
CA SER A 134 7.85 10.92 -1.18
C SER A 134 7.21 12.30 -1.42
N ARG A 135 7.18 12.78 -2.66
CA ARG A 135 6.50 14.05 -3.03
C ARG A 135 5.00 13.88 -3.24
N LYS A 136 4.60 12.72 -3.73
CA LYS A 136 3.23 12.31 -4.03
C LYS A 136 2.94 11.00 -3.30
N GLY A 137 1.67 10.72 -3.03
CA GLY A 137 1.24 9.50 -2.35
C GLY A 137 0.20 9.77 -1.26
N ILE A 138 0.05 8.82 -0.33
CA ILE A 138 -0.82 9.02 0.84
C ILE A 138 -0.04 9.62 2.00
N LEU A 139 -0.72 10.46 2.77
CA LEU A 139 -0.25 11.01 4.02
C LEU A 139 -0.52 10.02 5.15
N LEU A 140 0.55 9.67 5.86
CA LEU A 140 0.49 8.78 7.03
C LEU A 140 0.61 9.52 8.36
N GLY A 141 1.00 10.79 8.37
CA GLY A 141 1.23 11.59 9.57
C GLY A 141 2.27 12.69 9.35
N LYS A 142 2.72 13.33 10.43
CA LYS A 142 3.80 14.34 10.39
C LYS A 142 4.75 14.23 11.57
N ASP A 143 5.99 14.68 11.36
CA ASP A 143 6.96 14.86 12.43
C ASP A 143 7.67 16.22 12.29
N LYS A 144 8.76 16.43 13.05
CA LYS A 144 9.50 17.70 13.03
C LYS A 144 10.13 18.03 11.67
N LYS A 145 10.25 17.06 10.76
CA LYS A 145 10.85 17.22 9.42
C LYS A 145 9.81 17.37 8.32
N GLY A 146 8.52 17.23 8.64
CA GLY A 146 7.41 17.42 7.71
C GLY A 146 6.51 16.19 7.63
N PHE A 147 5.76 16.09 6.53
CA PHE A 147 4.83 14.98 6.30
C PHE A 147 5.55 13.65 6.05
N LEU A 148 4.91 12.58 6.52
CA LEU A 148 5.26 11.20 6.20
C LEU A 148 4.38 10.79 5.02
N ILE A 149 4.96 10.71 3.82
CA ILE A 149 4.25 10.48 2.56
C ILE A 149 4.72 9.17 1.93
N ALA A 150 3.79 8.26 1.68
CA ALA A 150 4.02 6.97 1.06
C ALA A 150 3.58 6.95 -0.42
N GLY A 151 4.57 6.92 -1.34
CA GLY A 151 4.33 7.07 -2.77
C GLY A 151 3.83 5.84 -3.54
N GLY A 152 4.08 4.61 -3.07
CA GLY A 152 3.63 3.40 -3.77
C GLY A 152 2.15 3.06 -3.51
N PHE A 153 1.63 2.00 -4.11
CA PHE A 153 0.22 1.55 -3.97
C PHE A 153 -0.04 0.61 -2.79
N GLN A 154 0.90 0.46 -1.85
CA GLN A 154 0.70 -0.40 -0.68
C GLN A 154 -0.45 0.08 0.19
N HIS A 155 -1.20 -0.87 0.75
CA HIS A 155 -2.40 -0.60 1.52
C HIS A 155 -2.11 -0.02 2.90
N ALA A 156 -3.07 0.74 3.41
CA ALA A 156 -3.04 1.30 4.75
C ALA A 156 -4.24 0.80 5.56
N LEU A 157 -3.98 0.43 6.81
CA LEU A 157 -5.00 0.07 7.79
C LEU A 157 -4.84 0.98 9.01
N LEU A 158 -5.90 1.72 9.34
CA LEU A 158 -5.94 2.65 10.45
C LEU A 158 -6.88 2.14 11.55
N PHE A 159 -6.31 1.88 12.73
CA PHE A 159 -7.05 1.65 13.97
C PHE A 159 -7.34 3.00 14.64
N ALA A 160 -8.59 3.44 14.57
CA ALA A 160 -9.00 4.73 15.08
C ALA A 160 -10.38 4.66 15.76
N PRO A 161 -10.42 4.65 17.10
CA PRO A 161 -11.69 4.67 17.83
C PRO A 161 -12.55 5.88 17.49
N THR A 162 -13.85 5.80 17.77
CA THR A 162 -14.78 6.92 17.54
C THR A 162 -14.34 8.18 18.28
N GLY A 163 -14.43 9.34 17.62
CA GLY A 163 -14.01 10.64 18.18
C GLY A 163 -12.50 10.86 18.27
N SER A 164 -11.66 9.96 17.74
CA SER A 164 -10.20 10.05 17.78
C SER A 164 -9.57 11.02 16.76
N GLY A 165 -10.40 11.62 15.90
CA GLY A 165 -9.98 12.58 14.87
C GLY A 165 -9.56 11.94 13.54
N LYS A 166 -10.09 10.76 13.18
CA LYS A 166 -9.79 10.06 11.91
C LYS A 166 -10.14 10.89 10.66
N GLY A 167 -11.34 11.50 10.63
CA GLY A 167 -11.77 12.36 9.52
C GLY A 167 -10.86 13.58 9.35
N VAL A 168 -10.68 14.37 10.42
CA VAL A 168 -9.91 15.62 10.41
C VAL A 168 -8.39 15.43 10.26
N GLY A 169 -7.88 14.26 10.62
CA GLY A 169 -6.44 14.02 10.68
C GLY A 169 -5.91 13.07 9.61
N PHE A 170 -6.79 12.33 8.92
CA PHE A 170 -6.40 11.35 7.92
C PHE A 170 -7.23 11.42 6.66
N VAL A 171 -8.55 11.27 6.76
CA VAL A 171 -9.43 11.16 5.59
C VAL A 171 -9.35 12.44 4.75
N ILE A 172 -9.74 13.58 5.34
CA ILE A 172 -9.74 14.89 4.66
C ILE A 172 -8.34 15.28 4.17
N PRO A 173 -7.26 15.21 4.98
CA PRO A 173 -5.91 15.47 4.48
C PRO A 173 -5.52 14.64 3.25
N ASN A 174 -5.82 13.33 3.25
CA ASN A 174 -5.53 12.49 2.10
C ASN A 174 -6.37 12.86 0.88
N LEU A 175 -7.67 13.15 1.05
CA LEU A 175 -8.54 13.61 -0.03
C LEU A 175 -8.16 14.98 -0.59
N LEU A 176 -7.35 15.78 0.12
CA LEU A 176 -6.80 17.05 -0.36
C LEU A 176 -5.34 16.95 -0.86
N PHE A 177 -4.72 15.78 -0.75
CA PHE A 177 -3.31 15.56 -1.08
C PHE A 177 -3.08 14.48 -2.15
N TRP A 178 -3.85 13.39 -2.13
CA TRP A 178 -3.83 12.36 -3.17
C TRP A 178 -4.18 13.00 -4.52
N GLU A 179 -3.49 12.64 -5.59
CA GLU A 179 -3.65 13.30 -6.89
C GLU A 179 -4.44 12.46 -7.90
N ASP A 180 -4.44 11.13 -7.74
CA ASP A 180 -5.09 10.21 -8.66
C ASP A 180 -6.58 10.02 -8.33
N SER A 181 -7.24 9.10 -9.02
CA SER A 181 -8.64 8.76 -8.82
C SER A 181 -8.90 8.20 -7.41
N VAL A 182 -10.12 8.43 -6.90
CA VAL A 182 -10.50 8.00 -5.55
C VAL A 182 -11.98 7.59 -5.49
N VAL A 183 -12.25 6.48 -4.80
CA VAL A 183 -13.59 6.07 -4.37
C VAL A 183 -13.65 6.26 -2.86
N VAL A 184 -14.62 7.03 -2.38
CA VAL A 184 -14.75 7.40 -0.97
C VAL A 184 -16.03 6.81 -0.41
N HIS A 185 -15.92 5.90 0.56
CA HIS A 185 -17.05 5.48 1.40
C HIS A 185 -17.34 6.58 2.42
N ASP A 186 -18.47 7.28 2.32
CA ASP A 186 -18.75 8.50 3.09
C ASP A 186 -20.14 8.45 3.75
N ILE A 187 -20.18 8.11 5.03
CA ILE A 187 -21.42 7.91 5.82
C ILE A 187 -22.11 9.23 6.21
N LYS A 188 -21.45 10.37 6.05
CA LYS A 188 -22.01 11.68 6.47
C LYS A 188 -21.93 12.76 5.41
N LEU A 189 -21.38 12.44 4.24
CA LEU A 189 -21.04 13.39 3.19
C LEU A 189 -20.14 14.54 3.69
N GLU A 190 -19.45 14.35 4.82
CA GLU A 190 -18.52 15.35 5.37
C GLU A 190 -17.26 15.44 4.50
N ASN A 191 -16.83 14.30 3.95
CA ASN A 191 -15.68 14.24 3.07
C ASN A 191 -16.03 14.91 1.74
N PHE A 192 -17.21 14.63 1.18
CA PHE A 192 -17.72 15.34 0.00
C PHE A 192 -17.77 16.85 0.22
N SER A 193 -18.41 17.30 1.30
CA SER A 193 -18.62 18.72 1.59
C SER A 193 -17.31 19.51 1.69
N LEU A 194 -16.26 18.90 2.26
CA LEU A 194 -15.00 19.60 2.52
C LEU A 194 -13.97 19.47 1.40
N THR A 195 -14.08 18.45 0.55
CA THR A 195 -12.99 18.10 -0.39
C THR A 195 -13.38 18.10 -1.86
N SER A 196 -14.67 18.01 -2.20
CA SER A 196 -15.14 17.93 -3.58
C SER A 196 -14.75 19.15 -4.43
N GLY A 197 -14.85 20.36 -3.88
CA GLY A 197 -14.49 21.60 -4.57
C GLY A 197 -13.01 21.63 -5.01
N TYR A 198 -12.11 21.19 -4.13
CA TYR A 198 -10.68 21.12 -4.45
C TYR A 198 -10.35 19.94 -5.37
N ARG A 199 -11.03 18.81 -5.21
CA ARG A 199 -10.93 17.67 -6.13
C ARG A 199 -11.27 18.06 -7.56
N LYS A 200 -12.33 18.84 -7.75
CA LYS A 200 -12.68 19.45 -9.05
C LYS A 200 -11.60 20.43 -9.53
N LYS A 201 -11.06 21.28 -8.64
CA LYS A 201 -9.96 22.22 -8.99
C LYS A 201 -8.68 21.52 -9.45
N MET A 202 -8.42 20.29 -8.98
CA MET A 202 -7.30 19.46 -9.48
C MET A 202 -7.56 18.85 -10.87
N GLY A 203 -8.69 19.15 -11.51
CA GLY A 203 -9.04 18.66 -12.84
C GLY A 203 -9.72 17.29 -12.82
N GLN A 204 -10.19 16.81 -11.66
CA GLN A 204 -10.90 15.55 -11.59
C GLN A 204 -12.38 15.71 -11.93
N LYS A 205 -12.97 14.69 -12.55
CA LYS A 205 -14.42 14.51 -12.59
C LYS A 205 -14.88 14.06 -11.21
N VAL A 206 -15.84 14.77 -10.61
CA VAL A 206 -16.26 14.52 -9.23
C VAL A 206 -17.75 14.19 -9.22
N TYR A 207 -18.07 13.01 -8.68
CA TYR A 207 -19.42 12.48 -8.56
C TYR A 207 -19.75 12.19 -7.10
N CYS A 208 -21.02 12.30 -6.75
CA CYS A 208 -21.57 11.94 -5.45
C CYS A 208 -22.80 11.08 -5.67
N TRP A 209 -22.69 9.78 -5.41
CA TRP A 209 -23.79 8.82 -5.47
C TRP A 209 -24.31 8.59 -4.05
N SER A 210 -25.50 9.09 -3.75
CA SER A 210 -26.20 8.92 -2.48
C SER A 210 -27.62 8.38 -2.75
N PRO A 211 -27.79 7.05 -2.83
CA PRO A 211 -29.00 6.44 -3.39
C PRO A 211 -30.26 6.60 -2.52
N ALA A 212 -30.11 7.03 -1.26
CA ALA A 212 -31.24 7.25 -0.35
C ALA A 212 -31.32 8.69 0.17
N ASP A 213 -30.74 9.65 -0.56
CA ASP A 213 -30.89 11.08 -0.24
C ASP A 213 -32.38 11.49 -0.31
N PRO A 214 -32.97 12.07 0.76
CA PRO A 214 -34.39 12.42 0.79
C PRO A 214 -34.83 13.45 -0.25
N ASP A 215 -33.90 14.31 -0.69
CA ASP A 215 -34.15 15.36 -1.69
C ASP A 215 -33.83 14.88 -3.12
N GLY A 216 -33.44 13.60 -3.30
CA GLY A 216 -33.00 13.05 -4.57
C GLY A 216 -31.69 13.65 -5.08
N LYS A 217 -30.86 14.25 -4.22
CA LYS A 217 -29.57 14.84 -4.62
C LYS A 217 -28.52 13.75 -4.75
N SER A 218 -28.37 13.21 -5.95
CA SER A 218 -27.44 12.13 -6.21
C SER A 218 -27.07 12.06 -7.69
N HIS A 219 -25.87 11.57 -7.99
CA HIS A 219 -25.57 10.96 -9.30
C HIS A 219 -26.15 9.55 -9.36
N CYS A 220 -26.04 8.87 -10.49
CA CYS A 220 -26.61 7.55 -10.70
C CYS A 220 -25.54 6.47 -10.92
N TYR A 221 -25.84 5.27 -10.43
CA TYR A 221 -25.06 4.06 -10.63
C TYR A 221 -25.98 2.86 -10.86
N ASN A 222 -25.96 2.29 -12.06
CA ASN A 222 -26.75 1.10 -12.39
C ASN A 222 -25.86 -0.16 -12.41
N PRO A 223 -26.09 -1.12 -11.52
CA PRO A 223 -25.33 -2.38 -11.51
C PRO A 223 -25.40 -3.18 -12.81
N LEU A 224 -26.49 -3.06 -13.58
CA LEU A 224 -26.69 -3.83 -14.81
C LEU A 224 -25.92 -3.27 -16.02
N ASP A 225 -25.47 -2.02 -15.97
CA ASP A 225 -24.60 -1.44 -17.03
C ASP A 225 -23.21 -2.13 -17.08
N TRP A 226 -22.88 -2.85 -16.01
CA TRP A 226 -21.62 -3.58 -15.83
C TRP A 226 -21.72 -5.06 -16.18
N VAL A 227 -22.85 -5.51 -16.72
CA VAL A 227 -22.99 -6.89 -17.20
C VAL A 227 -22.39 -7.01 -18.60
N SER A 228 -21.52 -7.99 -18.83
CA SER A 228 -20.90 -8.22 -20.13
C SER A 228 -21.93 -8.53 -21.22
N SER A 229 -21.68 -8.07 -22.44
CA SER A 229 -22.47 -8.45 -23.61
C SER A 229 -22.14 -9.85 -24.15
N LYS A 230 -21.03 -10.46 -23.69
CA LYS A 230 -20.61 -11.80 -24.11
C LYS A 230 -21.47 -12.86 -23.41
N PRO A 231 -22.13 -13.78 -24.14
CA PRO A 231 -23.12 -14.70 -23.56
C PRO A 231 -22.66 -15.47 -22.31
N GLY A 232 -21.48 -16.09 -22.33
CA GLY A 232 -20.96 -16.83 -21.18
C GLY A 232 -20.70 -15.93 -19.96
N GLN A 233 -19.98 -14.82 -20.18
CA GLN A 233 -19.64 -13.88 -19.11
C GLN A 233 -20.86 -13.14 -18.57
N MET A 234 -21.87 -12.88 -19.41
CA MET A 234 -23.14 -12.27 -19.02
C MET A 234 -23.83 -13.07 -17.91
N VAL A 235 -23.85 -14.40 -18.05
CA VAL A 235 -24.43 -15.31 -17.03
C VAL A 235 -23.63 -15.22 -15.73
N ASP A 236 -22.29 -15.31 -15.81
CA ASP A 236 -21.41 -15.24 -14.65
C ASP A 236 -21.57 -13.91 -13.89
N ASP A 237 -21.63 -12.79 -14.60
CA ASP A 237 -21.76 -11.46 -14.01
C ASP A 237 -23.10 -11.32 -13.27
N VAL A 238 -24.21 -11.78 -13.87
CA VAL A 238 -25.53 -11.75 -13.22
C VAL A 238 -25.58 -12.70 -12.02
N GLN A 239 -24.97 -13.88 -12.11
CA GLN A 239 -24.88 -14.82 -10.99
C GLN A 239 -24.08 -14.26 -9.81
N LYS A 240 -22.95 -13.59 -10.08
CA LYS A 240 -22.18 -12.90 -9.03
C LYS A 240 -23.03 -11.86 -8.31
N ILE A 241 -23.77 -11.03 -9.05
CA ILE A 241 -24.66 -10.04 -8.45
C ILE A 241 -25.77 -10.73 -7.64
N ALA A 242 -26.38 -11.79 -8.17
CA ALA A 242 -27.41 -12.55 -7.47
C ALA A 242 -26.90 -13.12 -6.13
N ASN A 243 -25.69 -13.67 -6.10
CA ASN A 243 -25.08 -14.22 -4.88
C ASN A 243 -24.75 -13.13 -3.84
N LEU A 244 -24.45 -11.91 -4.26
CA LEU A 244 -24.25 -10.79 -3.33
C LEU A 244 -25.57 -10.31 -2.71
N LEU A 245 -26.63 -10.24 -3.51
CA LEU A 245 -27.95 -9.83 -3.03
C LEU A 245 -28.63 -10.91 -2.18
N MET A 246 -28.33 -12.17 -2.47
CA MET A 246 -28.98 -13.35 -1.88
C MET A 246 -27.93 -14.39 -1.43
N PRO A 247 -27.12 -14.09 -0.38
CA PRO A 247 -25.97 -14.90 0.00
C PRO A 247 -26.32 -16.24 0.68
N GLU A 248 -27.53 -16.35 1.26
CA GLU A 248 -27.96 -17.53 2.01
C GLU A 248 -28.07 -18.78 1.12
N GLN A 249 -27.58 -19.91 1.63
CA GLN A 249 -27.60 -21.20 0.93
C GLN A 249 -28.84 -22.03 1.33
N ASP A 250 -30.02 -21.45 1.16
CA ASP A 250 -31.31 -22.11 1.37
C ASP A 250 -31.97 -22.44 0.01
N PHE A 251 -32.81 -23.48 -0.02
CA PHE A 251 -33.55 -23.89 -1.22
C PHE A 251 -34.32 -22.73 -1.86
N TRP A 252 -35.10 -21.98 -1.09
CA TRP A 252 -35.92 -20.88 -1.60
C TRP A 252 -35.07 -19.74 -2.17
N VAL A 253 -33.91 -19.50 -1.56
CA VAL A 253 -32.96 -18.47 -1.99
C VAL A 253 -32.25 -18.89 -3.27
N ASN A 254 -31.86 -20.17 -3.38
CA ASN A 254 -31.29 -20.73 -4.61
C ASN A 254 -32.28 -20.64 -5.78
N GLU A 255 -33.55 -20.99 -5.55
CA GLU A 255 -34.60 -20.87 -6.58
C GLU A 255 -34.87 -19.41 -6.96
N ALA A 256 -34.86 -18.48 -5.98
CA ALA A 256 -34.98 -17.05 -6.25
C ALA A 256 -33.79 -16.51 -7.05
N ARG A 257 -32.56 -16.97 -6.80
CA ARG A 257 -31.37 -16.63 -7.60
C ARG A 257 -31.50 -17.11 -9.05
N SER A 258 -31.99 -18.34 -9.26
CA SER A 258 -32.24 -18.90 -10.59
C SER A 258 -33.29 -18.08 -11.34
N LEU A 259 -34.41 -17.73 -10.70
CA LEU A 259 -35.44 -16.88 -11.29
C LEU A 259 -34.91 -15.48 -11.61
N PHE A 260 -34.17 -14.86 -10.69
CA PHE A 260 -33.54 -13.55 -10.89
C PHE A 260 -32.60 -13.55 -12.10
N LEU A 261 -31.75 -14.58 -12.24
CA LEU A 261 -30.89 -14.75 -13.42
C LEU A 261 -31.74 -14.80 -14.69
N GLY A 262 -32.83 -15.56 -14.69
CA GLY A 262 -33.75 -15.66 -15.82
C GLY A 262 -34.34 -14.30 -16.22
N VAL A 263 -34.88 -13.57 -15.24
CA VAL A 263 -35.56 -12.28 -15.45
C VAL A 263 -34.59 -11.19 -15.89
N VAL A 264 -33.40 -11.10 -15.28
CA VAL A 264 -32.39 -10.11 -15.66
C VAL A 264 -31.92 -10.33 -17.09
N LEU A 265 -31.60 -11.58 -17.47
CA LEU A 265 -31.18 -11.90 -18.84
C LEU A 265 -32.30 -11.64 -19.86
N TYR A 266 -33.57 -11.87 -19.48
CA TYR A 266 -34.72 -11.48 -20.30
C TYR A 266 -34.77 -9.96 -20.49
N ILE A 267 -34.67 -9.16 -19.43
CA ILE A 267 -34.69 -7.69 -19.50
C ILE A 267 -33.54 -7.16 -20.35
N LEU A 268 -32.33 -7.71 -20.19
CA LEU A 268 -31.16 -7.31 -20.99
C LEU A 268 -31.35 -7.57 -22.50
N ALA A 269 -32.11 -8.62 -22.85
CA ALA A 269 -32.38 -9.00 -24.24
C ALA A 269 -33.51 -8.19 -24.90
N VAL A 270 -34.38 -7.51 -24.13
CA VAL A 270 -35.48 -6.70 -24.66
C VAL A 270 -35.04 -5.24 -24.78
N PRO A 271 -34.85 -4.70 -26.00
CA PRO A 271 -34.36 -3.32 -26.18
C PRO A 271 -35.27 -2.25 -25.58
N GLU A 272 -36.59 -2.49 -25.60
CA GLU A 272 -37.59 -1.54 -25.11
C GLU A 272 -37.60 -1.45 -23.59
N LYS A 273 -37.10 -2.47 -22.88
CA LYS A 273 -37.12 -2.50 -21.42
C LYS A 273 -35.95 -1.72 -20.82
N VAL A 274 -36.24 -1.07 -19.68
CA VAL A 274 -35.22 -0.42 -18.86
C VAL A 274 -34.31 -1.50 -18.28
N LYS A 275 -33.00 -1.41 -18.53
CA LYS A 275 -32.02 -2.38 -18.01
C LYS A 275 -31.60 -2.03 -16.58
N SER A 276 -32.53 -2.05 -15.63
CA SER A 276 -32.29 -1.68 -14.22
C SER A 276 -32.90 -2.69 -13.24
N PHE A 277 -32.48 -2.64 -11.98
CA PHE A 277 -33.11 -3.44 -10.93
C PHE A 277 -34.55 -3.03 -10.62
N GLY A 278 -34.90 -1.74 -10.77
CA GLY A 278 -36.29 -1.32 -10.68
C GLY A 278 -37.17 -2.01 -11.72
N GLU A 279 -36.65 -2.26 -12.92
CA GLU A 279 -37.41 -3.01 -13.94
C GLU A 279 -37.62 -4.47 -13.55
N VAL A 280 -36.63 -5.10 -12.93
CA VAL A 280 -36.78 -6.45 -12.36
C VAL A 280 -37.92 -6.46 -11.35
N VAL A 281 -37.98 -5.47 -10.45
CA VAL A 281 -39.06 -5.34 -9.47
C VAL A 281 -40.42 -5.10 -10.13
N ARG A 282 -40.50 -4.22 -11.15
CA ARG A 282 -41.74 -3.96 -11.89
C ARG A 282 -42.26 -5.21 -12.61
N VAL A 283 -41.37 -6.01 -13.21
CA VAL A 283 -41.73 -7.30 -13.83
C VAL A 283 -42.21 -8.30 -12.77
N MET A 284 -41.53 -8.40 -11.63
CA MET A 284 -41.87 -9.36 -10.58
C MET A 284 -43.13 -9.01 -9.77
N ARG A 285 -43.54 -7.73 -9.79
CA ARG A 285 -44.73 -7.22 -9.10
C ARG A 285 -45.88 -6.88 -10.05
N SER A 286 -45.87 -7.41 -11.28
CA SER A 286 -47.01 -7.29 -12.18
C SER A 286 -48.24 -8.05 -11.64
N ASP A 287 -49.44 -7.69 -12.11
CA ASP A 287 -50.71 -8.26 -11.64
C ASP A 287 -50.75 -9.80 -11.74
N ASP A 288 -50.15 -10.35 -12.81
CA ASP A 288 -49.89 -11.79 -12.96
C ASP A 288 -48.49 -12.02 -13.53
N VAL A 289 -47.51 -12.18 -12.63
CA VAL A 289 -46.12 -12.46 -12.99
C VAL A 289 -45.96 -13.80 -13.72
N THR A 290 -46.79 -14.81 -13.41
CA THR A 290 -46.67 -16.14 -14.01
C THR A 290 -47.09 -16.08 -15.47
N TYR A 291 -48.23 -15.46 -15.75
CA TYR A 291 -48.69 -15.21 -17.11
C TYR A 291 -47.73 -14.31 -17.87
N SER A 292 -47.25 -13.23 -17.25
CA SER A 292 -46.31 -12.28 -17.87
C SER A 292 -45.02 -12.98 -18.33
N LEU A 293 -44.46 -13.86 -17.50
CA LEU A 293 -43.27 -14.64 -17.82
C LEU A 293 -43.54 -15.72 -18.88
N ALA A 294 -44.71 -16.35 -18.86
CA ALA A 294 -45.11 -17.30 -19.91
C ALA A 294 -45.20 -16.61 -21.28
N VAL A 295 -45.86 -15.45 -21.35
CA VAL A 295 -45.92 -14.62 -22.56
C VAL A 295 -44.53 -14.17 -23.00
N ALA A 296 -43.64 -13.83 -22.06
CA ALA A 296 -42.26 -13.49 -22.38
C ALA A 296 -41.51 -14.67 -23.04
N LEU A 297 -41.72 -15.91 -22.60
CA LEU A 297 -41.15 -17.09 -23.24
C LEU A 297 -41.73 -17.34 -24.63
N ASP A 298 -43.05 -17.20 -24.81
CA ASP A 298 -43.69 -17.43 -26.11
C ASP A 298 -43.26 -16.40 -27.16
N THR A 299 -43.11 -15.13 -26.75
CA THR A 299 -42.79 -14.02 -27.65
C THR A 299 -41.29 -13.86 -27.89
N MET A 300 -40.47 -13.98 -26.83
CA MET A 300 -39.04 -13.68 -26.85
C MET A 300 -38.16 -14.91 -26.68
N GLY A 301 -38.71 -16.11 -26.48
CA GLY A 301 -37.95 -17.33 -26.16
C GLY A 301 -36.84 -17.68 -27.14
N LYS A 302 -37.00 -17.35 -28.43
CA LYS A 302 -35.97 -17.55 -29.47
C LYS A 302 -34.88 -16.46 -29.49
N LYS A 303 -35.12 -15.33 -28.84
CA LYS A 303 -34.23 -14.15 -28.82
C LYS A 303 -33.50 -13.97 -27.50
N ILE A 304 -34.07 -14.44 -26.38
CA ILE A 304 -33.43 -14.39 -25.07
C ILE A 304 -32.30 -15.41 -24.96
N HIS A 305 -31.41 -15.18 -23.99
CA HIS A 305 -30.35 -16.13 -23.69
C HIS A 305 -30.93 -17.51 -23.31
N PRO A 306 -30.35 -18.65 -23.77
CA PRO A 306 -30.89 -19.98 -23.45
C PRO A 306 -31.01 -20.26 -21.95
N VAL A 307 -30.08 -19.74 -21.15
CA VAL A 307 -30.14 -19.81 -19.68
C VAL A 307 -31.34 -19.03 -19.13
N ALA A 308 -31.71 -17.91 -19.76
CA ALA A 308 -32.91 -17.17 -19.38
C ALA A 308 -34.17 -18.01 -19.59
N TYR A 309 -34.29 -18.60 -20.79
CA TYR A 309 -35.39 -19.50 -21.12
C TYR A 309 -35.49 -20.65 -20.12
N MET A 310 -34.37 -21.34 -19.86
CA MET A 310 -34.33 -22.51 -18.99
C MET A 310 -34.77 -22.18 -17.56
N ASN A 311 -34.29 -21.08 -16.98
CA ASN A 311 -34.64 -20.70 -15.60
C ASN A 311 -36.10 -20.24 -15.47
N ILE A 312 -36.60 -19.44 -16.42
CA ILE A 312 -38.01 -19.02 -16.40
C ILE A 312 -38.92 -20.22 -16.64
N ALA A 313 -38.60 -21.10 -17.60
CA ALA A 313 -39.39 -22.31 -17.87
C ALA A 313 -39.42 -23.25 -16.66
N ALA A 314 -38.27 -23.46 -16.00
CA ALA A 314 -38.19 -24.27 -14.78
C ALA A 314 -39.07 -23.69 -13.67
N PHE A 315 -39.07 -22.36 -13.48
CA PHE A 315 -39.97 -21.69 -12.54
C PHE A 315 -41.45 -21.90 -12.90
N LEU A 316 -41.83 -21.75 -14.17
CA LEU A 316 -43.21 -21.93 -14.63
C LEU A 316 -43.70 -23.38 -14.49
N GLN A 317 -42.82 -24.37 -14.48
CA GLN A 317 -43.17 -25.78 -14.27
C GLN A 317 -43.43 -26.16 -12.81
N LYS A 318 -43.05 -25.30 -11.85
CA LYS A 318 -43.25 -25.56 -10.41
C LYS A 318 -44.72 -25.52 -10.03
N ALA A 319 -45.06 -26.21 -8.95
CA ALA A 319 -46.40 -26.14 -8.36
C ALA A 319 -46.71 -24.73 -7.80
N ASP A 320 -47.98 -24.33 -7.78
CA ASP A 320 -48.41 -22.98 -7.37
C ASP A 320 -47.84 -22.51 -6.03
N LYS A 321 -47.83 -23.41 -5.04
CA LYS A 321 -47.32 -23.11 -3.69
C LYS A 321 -45.81 -22.86 -3.69
N GLU A 322 -45.07 -23.62 -4.50
CA GLU A 322 -43.62 -23.45 -4.64
C GLU A 322 -43.31 -22.17 -5.41
N ARG A 323 -44.02 -21.88 -6.51
CA ARG A 323 -43.90 -20.61 -7.24
C ARG A 323 -44.11 -19.41 -6.33
N SER A 324 -45.15 -19.46 -5.50
CA SER A 324 -45.47 -18.38 -4.56
C SER A 324 -44.35 -18.16 -3.54
N GLY A 325 -43.72 -19.23 -3.04
CA GLY A 325 -42.56 -19.16 -2.17
C GLY A 325 -41.36 -18.48 -2.84
N VAL A 326 -41.03 -18.90 -4.07
CA VAL A 326 -39.93 -18.31 -4.85
C VAL A 326 -40.16 -16.82 -5.16
N ILE A 327 -41.37 -16.45 -5.58
CA ILE A 327 -41.75 -15.04 -5.82
C ILE A 327 -41.60 -14.22 -4.54
N SER A 328 -42.07 -14.73 -3.40
CA SER A 328 -41.98 -14.05 -2.11
C SER A 328 -40.52 -13.79 -1.73
N THR A 329 -39.66 -14.81 -1.84
CA THR A 329 -38.23 -14.67 -1.53
C THR A 329 -37.54 -13.67 -2.45
N MET A 330 -37.81 -13.73 -3.76
CA MET A 330 -37.24 -12.78 -4.73
C MET A 330 -37.69 -11.33 -4.45
N ASN A 331 -38.97 -11.11 -4.14
CA ASN A 331 -39.50 -9.78 -3.83
C ASN A 331 -38.95 -9.20 -2.54
N SER A 332 -38.71 -10.02 -1.52
CA SER A 332 -38.06 -9.59 -0.28
C SER A 332 -36.60 -9.19 -0.53
N SER A 333 -35.85 -9.96 -1.31
CA SER A 333 -34.45 -9.65 -1.64
C SER A 333 -34.28 -8.38 -2.47
N LEU A 334 -35.30 -8.00 -3.25
CA LEU A 334 -35.31 -6.80 -4.09
C LEU A 334 -36.13 -5.64 -3.51
N GLU A 335 -36.52 -5.69 -2.24
CA GLU A 335 -37.37 -4.68 -1.61
C GLU A 335 -36.77 -3.27 -1.70
N LEU A 336 -35.45 -3.14 -1.69
CA LEU A 336 -34.74 -1.87 -1.85
C LEU A 336 -35.20 -1.05 -3.05
N TRP A 337 -35.38 -1.70 -4.20
CA TRP A 337 -35.75 -1.04 -5.45
C TRP A 337 -37.25 -0.77 -5.58
N ALA A 338 -38.06 -1.16 -4.59
CA ALA A 338 -39.43 -0.66 -4.48
C ALA A 338 -39.47 0.81 -4.02
N ASN A 339 -38.37 1.34 -3.48
CA ASN A 339 -38.26 2.76 -3.14
C ASN A 339 -37.89 3.58 -4.40
N PRO A 340 -38.73 4.56 -4.82
CA PRO A 340 -38.48 5.37 -6.00
C PRO A 340 -37.13 6.10 -6.00
N LEU A 341 -36.60 6.49 -4.83
CA LEU A 341 -35.29 7.15 -4.73
C LEU A 341 -34.16 6.20 -5.17
N ILE A 342 -34.22 4.94 -4.73
CA ILE A 342 -33.22 3.92 -5.06
C ILE A 342 -33.37 3.49 -6.51
N ASP A 343 -34.60 3.25 -6.98
CA ASP A 343 -34.87 2.94 -8.39
C ASP A 343 -34.26 4.01 -9.30
N THR A 344 -34.56 5.28 -9.02
CA THR A 344 -34.07 6.41 -9.81
C THR A 344 -32.55 6.50 -9.83
N THR A 345 -31.90 6.42 -8.66
CA THR A 345 -30.45 6.53 -8.54
C THR A 345 -29.69 5.29 -8.99
N THR A 346 -30.41 4.21 -9.34
CA THR A 346 -29.85 2.97 -9.89
C THR A 346 -30.38 2.60 -11.28
N ALA A 347 -31.07 3.52 -11.95
CA ALA A 347 -31.61 3.30 -13.29
C ALA A 347 -30.58 3.56 -14.42
N THR A 348 -29.58 4.39 -14.16
CA THR A 348 -28.52 4.79 -15.13
C THR A 348 -27.17 4.93 -14.43
N SER A 349 -26.08 5.10 -15.20
CA SER A 349 -24.74 5.34 -14.65
C SER A 349 -24.13 6.65 -15.16
N ASP A 350 -23.70 7.53 -14.26
CA ASP A 350 -23.06 8.81 -14.61
C ASP A 350 -21.53 8.72 -14.75
N PHE A 351 -20.93 7.63 -14.28
CA PHE A 351 -19.50 7.39 -14.30
C PHE A 351 -19.18 5.97 -14.71
N ASN A 352 -17.94 5.76 -15.15
CA ASN A 352 -17.47 4.46 -15.63
C ASN A 352 -16.14 4.05 -14.96
N PHE A 353 -16.15 2.99 -14.16
CA PHE A 353 -14.97 2.43 -13.47
C PHE A 353 -13.77 2.17 -14.39
N MET A 354 -13.99 1.68 -15.60
CA MET A 354 -12.90 1.38 -16.55
C MET A 354 -12.13 2.63 -16.98
N LYS A 355 -12.73 3.81 -16.80
CA LYS A 355 -12.06 5.08 -17.11
C LYS A 355 -11.22 5.61 -15.94
N PHE A 356 -11.34 5.08 -14.72
CA PHE A 356 -10.71 5.72 -13.55
C PHE A 356 -9.17 5.73 -13.60
N LYS A 357 -8.56 4.82 -14.34
CA LYS A 357 -7.10 4.80 -14.55
C LYS A 357 -6.64 5.65 -15.74
N LYS A 358 -7.56 6.06 -16.61
CA LYS A 358 -7.32 6.89 -17.81
C LYS A 358 -7.70 8.37 -17.58
N GLU A 359 -8.75 8.59 -16.80
CA GLU A 359 -9.34 9.88 -16.50
C GLU A 359 -9.46 10.04 -14.98
N LEU A 360 -8.88 11.11 -14.44
CA LEU A 360 -8.91 11.37 -12.99
C LEU A 360 -10.35 11.56 -12.51
N THR A 361 -10.81 10.66 -11.66
CA THR A 361 -12.21 10.58 -11.22
C THR A 361 -12.29 10.38 -9.71
N THR A 362 -13.14 11.18 -9.05
CA THR A 362 -13.53 11.03 -7.66
C THR A 362 -14.99 10.62 -7.59
N VAL A 363 -15.30 9.54 -6.88
CA VAL A 363 -16.68 9.15 -6.54
C VAL A 363 -16.83 9.10 -5.03
N TYR A 364 -17.73 9.92 -4.49
CA TYR A 364 -18.20 9.82 -3.11
C TYR A 364 -19.44 8.94 -3.08
N VAL A 365 -19.42 7.91 -2.23
CA VAL A 365 -20.52 6.99 -1.97
C VAL A 365 -21.17 7.44 -0.65
N GLY A 366 -22.25 8.18 -0.79
CA GLY A 366 -22.98 8.81 0.30
C GLY A 366 -23.99 7.88 0.93
N LEU A 367 -23.81 7.56 2.20
CA LEU A 367 -24.78 6.82 3.00
C LEU A 367 -25.31 7.70 4.12
N THR A 368 -26.50 7.42 4.63
CA THR A 368 -26.96 7.98 5.91
C THR A 368 -26.87 6.89 6.98
N PRO A 369 -26.59 7.24 8.26
CA PRO A 369 -26.51 6.26 9.34
C PRO A 369 -27.72 5.32 9.43
N ASP A 370 -28.92 5.86 9.21
CA ASP A 370 -30.18 5.10 9.30
C ASP A 370 -30.37 4.11 8.14
N ASN A 371 -29.64 4.28 7.04
CA ASN A 371 -29.72 3.42 5.86
C ASN A 371 -28.52 2.47 5.71
N LEU A 372 -27.55 2.47 6.63
CA LEU A 372 -26.32 1.68 6.50
C LEU A 372 -26.60 0.19 6.27
N THR A 373 -27.33 -0.44 7.20
CA THR A 373 -27.66 -1.87 7.11
C THR A 373 -28.59 -2.15 5.94
N ARG A 374 -29.55 -1.26 5.68
CA ARG A 374 -30.53 -1.42 4.60
C ARG A 374 -29.84 -1.41 3.23
N LEU A 375 -28.95 -0.46 2.97
CA LEU A 375 -28.26 -0.30 1.68
C LEU A 375 -27.03 -1.20 1.53
N GLN A 376 -26.65 -1.95 2.57
CA GLN A 376 -25.45 -2.76 2.58
C GLN A 376 -25.34 -3.68 1.35
N PRO A 377 -26.37 -4.44 0.92
CA PRO A 377 -26.25 -5.30 -0.27
C PRO A 377 -25.94 -4.51 -1.56
N LEU A 378 -26.56 -3.34 -1.74
CA LEU A 378 -26.29 -2.46 -2.88
C LEU A 378 -24.86 -1.92 -2.86
N MET A 379 -24.34 -1.59 -1.67
CA MET A 379 -22.94 -1.16 -1.51
C MET A 379 -21.97 -2.29 -1.82
N GLN A 380 -22.26 -3.52 -1.39
CA GLN A 380 -21.44 -4.69 -1.68
C GLN A 380 -21.35 -4.92 -3.19
N VAL A 381 -22.47 -4.83 -3.92
CA VAL A 381 -22.50 -4.90 -5.39
C VAL A 381 -21.62 -3.81 -6.01
N PHE A 382 -21.76 -2.56 -5.58
CA PHE A 382 -20.95 -1.45 -6.07
C PHE A 382 -19.44 -1.68 -5.87
N TYR A 383 -19.00 -2.00 -4.65
CA TYR A 383 -17.59 -2.18 -4.35
C TYR A 383 -16.99 -3.46 -4.97
N GLN A 384 -17.78 -4.53 -5.07
CA GLN A 384 -17.39 -5.73 -5.80
C GLN A 384 -17.13 -5.40 -7.27
N GLN A 385 -18.11 -4.78 -7.95
CA GLN A 385 -17.98 -4.44 -9.36
C GLN A 385 -16.84 -3.45 -9.57
N ALA A 386 -16.75 -2.39 -8.77
CA ALA A 386 -15.65 -1.43 -8.85
C ALA A 386 -14.28 -2.11 -8.77
N THR A 387 -14.07 -3.00 -7.80
CA THR A 387 -12.78 -3.70 -7.66
C THR A 387 -12.53 -4.73 -8.75
N GLU A 388 -13.56 -5.45 -9.21
CA GLU A 388 -13.46 -6.42 -10.30
C GLU A 388 -13.04 -5.74 -11.62
N PHE A 389 -13.72 -4.65 -11.99
CA PHE A 389 -13.41 -3.92 -13.22
C PHE A 389 -12.05 -3.25 -13.16
N LEU A 390 -11.69 -2.64 -12.03
CA LEU A 390 -10.37 -2.04 -11.85
C LEU A 390 -9.23 -3.06 -11.80
N CYS A 391 -9.50 -4.32 -11.49
CA CYS A 391 -8.49 -5.39 -11.43
C CYS A 391 -8.60 -6.40 -12.58
N ARG A 392 -9.36 -6.09 -13.64
CA ARG A 392 -9.57 -7.01 -14.77
C ARG A 392 -8.31 -7.25 -15.60
N HIS A 393 -7.48 -6.22 -15.77
CA HIS A 393 -6.18 -6.31 -16.44
C HIS A 393 -5.15 -5.42 -15.76
N LEU A 394 -3.88 -5.78 -15.93
CA LEU A 394 -2.79 -4.95 -15.43
C LEU A 394 -2.83 -3.55 -16.10
N PRO A 395 -2.41 -2.50 -15.38
CA PRO A 395 -2.38 -1.14 -15.92
C PRO A 395 -1.57 -1.06 -17.21
N GLN A 396 -2.17 -0.50 -18.25
CA GLN A 396 -1.53 -0.29 -19.55
C GLN A 396 -0.85 1.09 -19.64
N LYS A 397 -0.11 1.36 -20.72
CA LYS A 397 0.61 2.64 -20.88
C LYS A 397 -0.33 3.85 -20.94
N ASP A 398 -1.55 3.65 -21.44
CA ASP A 398 -2.63 4.64 -21.52
C ASP A 398 -3.44 4.76 -20.21
N GLU A 399 -3.06 4.02 -19.17
CA GLU A 399 -3.65 4.03 -17.83
C GLU A 399 -2.64 4.53 -16.76
N PRO A 400 -2.24 5.82 -16.81
CA PRO A 400 -1.17 6.32 -15.97
C PRO A 400 -1.57 6.49 -14.49
N TYR A 401 -2.87 6.50 -14.18
CA TYR A 401 -3.38 6.83 -12.85
C TYR A 401 -3.73 5.58 -12.05
N GLY A 402 -3.55 5.64 -10.73
CA GLY A 402 -4.10 4.64 -9.82
C GLY A 402 -5.44 5.01 -9.22
N VAL A 403 -5.99 4.11 -8.40
CA VAL A 403 -7.26 4.32 -7.70
C VAL A 403 -7.10 4.07 -6.21
N LEU A 404 -7.47 5.05 -5.40
CA LEU A 404 -7.53 4.93 -3.94
C LEU A 404 -8.97 4.62 -3.50
N PHE A 405 -9.16 3.54 -2.76
CA PHE A 405 -10.38 3.29 -2.01
C PHE A 405 -10.20 3.82 -0.59
N MET A 406 -10.80 4.97 -0.30
CA MET A 406 -10.87 5.56 1.04
C MET A 406 -12.10 5.00 1.75
N MET A 407 -11.90 3.97 2.57
CA MET A 407 -12.97 3.21 3.21
C MET A 407 -13.13 3.69 4.66
N ASP A 408 -13.82 4.83 4.84
CA ASP A 408 -14.13 5.32 6.17
C ASP A 408 -15.21 4.44 6.81
N GLU A 409 -14.91 3.86 7.98
CA GLU A 409 -15.76 2.85 8.61
C GLU A 409 -16.00 1.62 7.73
N PHE A 410 -14.92 1.07 7.16
CA PHE A 410 -14.92 -0.15 6.36
C PHE A 410 -15.82 -1.30 6.89
N PRO A 411 -15.89 -1.59 8.21
CA PRO A 411 -16.73 -2.66 8.74
C PRO A 411 -18.23 -2.51 8.46
N THR A 412 -18.71 -1.32 8.10
CA THR A 412 -20.12 -1.08 7.76
C THR A 412 -20.59 -1.79 6.49
N LEU A 413 -19.66 -2.26 5.66
CA LEU A 413 -19.97 -3.03 4.45
C LEU A 413 -20.20 -4.53 4.73
N GLY A 414 -19.96 -4.99 5.96
CA GLY A 414 -19.93 -6.42 6.30
C GLY A 414 -18.83 -7.17 5.59
N GLU A 415 -19.01 -8.48 5.40
CA GLU A 415 -17.99 -9.32 4.78
C GLU A 415 -17.90 -9.07 3.26
N MET A 416 -16.80 -8.44 2.86
CA MET A 416 -16.40 -8.28 1.45
C MET A 416 -15.34 -9.33 1.07
N GLU A 417 -15.77 -10.48 0.57
CA GLU A 417 -14.87 -11.60 0.24
C GLU A 417 -13.79 -11.21 -0.79
N GLN A 418 -14.12 -10.38 -1.78
CA GLN A 418 -13.16 -9.87 -2.77
C GLN A 418 -12.13 -8.93 -2.17
N PHE A 419 -12.45 -8.21 -1.09
CA PHE A 419 -11.45 -7.36 -0.41
C PHE A 419 -10.50 -8.24 0.41
N LYS A 420 -11.04 -9.25 1.10
CA LYS A 420 -10.27 -10.21 1.90
C LYS A 420 -9.28 -11.02 1.06
N THR A 421 -9.71 -11.48 -0.13
CA THR A 421 -8.86 -12.21 -1.09
C THR A 421 -8.02 -11.27 -1.95
N GLY A 422 -8.61 -10.14 -2.37
CA GLY A 422 -8.01 -9.21 -3.34
C GLY A 422 -6.93 -8.30 -2.81
N ILE A 423 -6.89 -8.05 -1.50
CA ILE A 423 -5.85 -7.22 -0.86
C ILE A 423 -4.42 -7.69 -1.15
N ALA A 424 -4.21 -8.97 -1.47
CA ALA A 424 -2.89 -9.49 -1.83
C ALA A 424 -2.42 -9.05 -3.23
N TYR A 425 -3.33 -8.82 -4.19
CA TYR A 425 -2.98 -8.52 -5.59
C TYR A 425 -3.38 -7.11 -6.05
N PHE A 426 -4.32 -6.42 -5.39
CA PHE A 426 -4.80 -5.07 -5.79
C PHE A 426 -3.67 -4.07 -6.05
N ARG A 427 -2.60 -4.13 -5.25
CA ARG A 427 -1.41 -3.29 -5.45
C ARG A 427 -0.83 -3.42 -6.87
N GLY A 428 -0.79 -4.62 -7.44
CA GLY A 428 -0.28 -4.88 -8.79
C GLY A 428 -1.13 -4.23 -9.88
N TYR A 429 -2.40 -3.92 -9.55
CA TYR A 429 -3.34 -3.25 -10.44
C TYR A 429 -3.39 -1.72 -10.23
N ASN A 430 -2.46 -1.13 -9.48
CA ASN A 430 -2.51 0.27 -9.04
C ASN A 430 -3.80 0.63 -8.27
N VAL A 431 -4.43 -0.37 -7.64
CA VAL A 431 -5.55 -0.18 -6.73
C VAL A 431 -5.01 -0.19 -5.31
N ARG A 432 -5.36 0.83 -4.52
CA ARG A 432 -4.90 1.00 -3.15
C ARG A 432 -6.09 1.07 -2.20
N LEU A 433 -6.09 0.21 -1.19
CA LEU A 433 -7.02 0.31 -0.08
C LEU A 433 -6.46 1.18 1.05
N PHE A 434 -7.29 2.07 1.55
CA PHE A 434 -7.12 2.72 2.84
C PHE A 434 -8.31 2.34 3.71
N LEU A 435 -8.10 1.39 4.61
CA LEU A 435 -9.12 0.80 5.47
C LEU A 435 -9.10 1.48 6.84
N ILE A 436 -10.24 1.96 7.29
CA ILE A 436 -10.38 2.59 8.62
C ILE A 436 -11.33 1.75 9.45
N ILE A 437 -10.84 1.27 10.59
CA ILE A 437 -11.58 0.44 11.54
C ILE A 437 -11.51 1.06 12.94
N GLN A 438 -12.54 0.83 13.76
CA GLN A 438 -12.58 1.41 15.11
C GLN A 438 -11.67 0.65 16.07
N ASP A 439 -11.76 -0.69 16.05
CA ASP A 439 -10.95 -1.61 16.83
C ASP A 439 -10.79 -2.96 16.11
N THR A 440 -9.95 -3.83 16.68
CA THR A 440 -9.67 -5.17 16.14
C THR A 440 -10.84 -6.13 16.29
N GLU A 441 -11.65 -6.00 17.34
CA GLU A 441 -12.76 -6.91 17.64
C GLU A 441 -13.87 -6.79 16.59
N GLN A 442 -14.18 -5.57 16.17
CA GLN A 442 -15.14 -5.31 15.11
C GLN A 442 -14.74 -5.98 13.79
N LEU A 443 -13.45 -5.88 13.41
CA LEU A 443 -12.96 -6.51 12.19
C LEU A 443 -12.94 -8.05 12.32
N LYS A 444 -12.53 -8.56 13.49
CA LYS A 444 -12.54 -10.00 13.80
C LYS A 444 -13.96 -10.57 13.81
N GLY A 445 -14.97 -9.82 14.24
CA GLY A 445 -16.36 -10.25 14.26
C GLY A 445 -16.97 -10.45 12.86
N ILE A 446 -16.46 -9.74 11.85
CA ILE A 446 -16.95 -9.84 10.47
C ILE A 446 -16.16 -10.86 9.65
N TYR A 447 -14.83 -10.84 9.78
CA TYR A 447 -13.93 -11.61 8.91
C TYR A 447 -13.26 -12.79 9.60
N GLU A 448 -13.67 -13.08 10.84
CA GLU A 448 -13.04 -14.03 11.73
C GLU A 448 -11.55 -13.71 11.94
N GLU A 449 -10.84 -14.62 12.61
CA GLU A 449 -9.41 -14.43 12.90
C GLU A 449 -8.54 -14.51 11.64
N ALA A 450 -8.86 -15.44 10.74
CA ALA A 450 -8.11 -15.64 9.50
C ALA A 450 -8.20 -14.43 8.57
N GLY A 451 -9.40 -13.87 8.38
CA GLY A 451 -9.59 -12.71 7.52
C GLY A 451 -9.01 -11.43 8.13
N MET A 452 -9.16 -11.21 9.44
CA MET A 452 -8.48 -10.10 10.13
C MET A 452 -6.95 -10.16 9.93
N ASN A 453 -6.36 -11.35 10.08
CA ASN A 453 -4.93 -11.56 9.87
C ASN A 453 -4.51 -11.29 8.41
N SER A 454 -5.37 -11.59 7.43
CA SER A 454 -5.14 -11.24 6.02
C SER A 454 -5.06 -9.73 5.81
N PHE A 455 -5.98 -8.96 6.41
CA PHE A 455 -5.94 -7.49 6.32
C PHE A 455 -4.71 -6.91 7.01
N LEU A 456 -4.33 -7.44 8.17
CA LEU A 456 -3.12 -7.03 8.89
C LEU A 456 -1.86 -7.32 8.06
N SER A 457 -1.70 -8.55 7.58
CA SER A 457 -0.49 -8.98 6.87
C SER A 457 -0.29 -8.22 5.55
N ASN A 458 -1.36 -8.02 4.77
CA ASN A 458 -1.29 -7.34 3.48
C ASN A 458 -1.34 -5.80 3.58
N SER A 459 -1.64 -5.23 4.75
CA SER A 459 -1.52 -3.80 4.99
C SER A 459 -0.09 -3.44 5.42
N THR A 460 0.69 -2.90 4.47
CA THR A 460 2.06 -2.45 4.73
C THR A 460 2.10 -1.31 5.75
N TYR A 461 1.12 -0.39 5.72
CA TYR A 461 1.05 0.73 6.65
C TYR A 461 -0.04 0.47 7.69
N ARG A 462 0.34 0.05 8.89
CA ARG A 462 -0.60 -0.12 10.01
C ARG A 462 -0.45 1.07 10.93
N ILE A 463 -1.46 1.91 10.97
CA ILE A 463 -1.49 3.13 11.76
C ILE A 463 -2.41 2.87 12.95
N THR A 464 -1.99 3.30 14.13
CA THR A 464 -2.83 3.21 15.31
C THR A 464 -2.82 4.51 16.09
N PHE A 465 -4.02 4.90 16.53
CA PHE A 465 -4.23 5.95 17.50
C PHE A 465 -4.20 5.39 18.92
N ALA A 466 -4.56 6.21 19.91
CA ALA A 466 -4.82 5.69 21.25
C ALA A 466 -5.89 4.59 21.17
N ALA A 467 -5.54 3.38 21.61
CA ALA A 467 -6.48 2.26 21.66
C ALA A 467 -7.54 2.50 22.74
N ASN A 468 -8.77 2.06 22.48
CA ASN A 468 -9.89 2.11 23.44
C ASN A 468 -10.05 0.79 24.23
N ASN A 469 -9.54 -0.34 23.72
CA ASN A 469 -9.62 -1.64 24.37
C ASN A 469 -8.24 -2.24 24.65
N ILE A 470 -8.20 -3.23 25.55
CA ILE A 470 -6.96 -3.87 25.99
C ILE A 470 -6.39 -4.86 24.97
N GLU A 471 -7.24 -5.53 24.19
CA GLU A 471 -6.81 -6.51 23.18
C GLU A 471 -6.03 -5.84 22.05
N THR A 472 -6.56 -4.77 21.46
CA THR A 472 -5.87 -3.92 20.48
C THR A 472 -4.58 -3.35 21.09
N ALA A 473 -4.60 -2.89 22.35
CA ALA A 473 -3.41 -2.36 23.01
C ALA A 473 -2.30 -3.43 23.20
N ASN A 474 -2.68 -4.66 23.55
CA ASN A 474 -1.77 -5.79 23.67
C ASN A 474 -1.18 -6.17 22.32
N LEU A 475 -2.01 -6.27 21.28
CA LEU A 475 -1.57 -6.52 19.91
C LEU A 475 -0.56 -5.47 19.46
N ILE A 476 -0.85 -4.17 19.67
CA ILE A 476 0.07 -3.09 19.31
C ILE A 476 1.37 -3.19 20.09
N SER A 477 1.34 -3.43 21.39
CA SER A 477 2.54 -3.58 22.23
C SER A 477 3.42 -4.73 21.73
N GLN A 478 2.81 -5.87 21.37
CA GLN A 478 3.51 -7.02 20.79
C GLN A 478 4.12 -6.69 19.41
N LEU A 479 3.38 -6.01 18.52
CA LEU A 479 3.87 -5.61 17.20
C LEU A 479 5.00 -4.57 17.27
N VAL A 480 4.97 -3.68 18.25
CA VAL A 480 6.03 -2.68 18.51
C VAL A 480 7.31 -3.37 19.03
N GLY A 481 7.15 -4.41 19.85
CA GLY A 481 8.23 -5.27 20.34
C GLY A 481 8.88 -4.80 21.65
N ASN A 482 9.85 -5.60 22.09
CA ASN A 482 10.54 -5.45 23.38
C ASN A 482 11.97 -4.93 23.23
N LYS A 483 12.40 -4.19 24.25
CA LYS A 483 13.75 -3.65 24.40
C LYS A 483 14.41 -4.16 25.67
N THR A 484 15.74 -4.26 25.60
CA THR A 484 16.58 -4.58 26.75
C THR A 484 16.88 -3.31 27.55
N VAL A 485 16.54 -3.30 28.85
CA VAL A 485 16.81 -2.18 29.75
C VAL A 485 17.74 -2.63 30.86
N ALA A 486 18.80 -1.85 31.11
CA ALA A 486 19.65 -2.04 32.28
C ALA A 486 18.94 -1.52 33.52
N GLN A 487 18.73 -2.40 34.49
CA GLN A 487 18.22 -2.08 35.80
C GLN A 487 19.41 -2.03 36.77
N GLU A 488 19.66 -0.84 37.30
CA GLU A 488 20.69 -0.62 38.32
C GLU A 488 20.06 -0.75 39.69
N SER A 489 20.50 -1.75 40.46
CA SER A 489 20.18 -1.88 41.87
C SER A 489 21.34 -1.35 42.70
N LEU A 490 21.07 -0.27 43.44
CA LEU A 490 22.02 0.38 44.32
C LEU A 490 21.72 -0.03 45.75
N ASN A 491 22.60 -0.82 46.35
CA ASN A 491 22.58 -1.06 47.79
C ASN A 491 23.27 0.11 48.50
N LYS A 492 22.49 0.95 49.20
CA LYS A 492 23.04 1.97 50.09
C LYS A 492 23.30 1.35 51.48
N PRO A 493 24.51 1.47 52.04
CA PRO A 493 24.77 1.01 53.40
C PRO A 493 23.91 1.79 54.41
N LYS A 494 23.42 1.10 55.45
CA LYS A 494 22.84 1.76 56.63
C LYS A 494 23.97 2.41 57.44
N PHE A 495 23.63 3.48 58.16
CA PHE A 495 24.50 4.39 58.92
C PHE A 495 25.78 3.77 59.51
N LEU A 496 26.90 4.52 59.41
CA LEU A 496 28.22 4.29 60.02
C LEU A 496 29.14 3.20 59.41
N ASP A 497 28.85 2.66 58.23
CA ASP A 497 29.80 1.81 57.50
C ASP A 497 30.65 2.64 56.52
N LEU A 498 31.93 2.85 56.86
CA LEU A 498 32.93 3.57 56.07
C LEU A 498 33.68 2.68 55.06
N ASN A 499 33.28 1.41 54.90
CA ASN A 499 33.95 0.48 54.01
C ASN A 499 33.62 0.75 52.52
N PRO A 500 34.60 1.09 51.65
CA PRO A 500 34.34 1.32 50.22
C PRO A 500 33.78 0.09 49.50
N ALA A 501 34.01 -1.12 50.05
CA ALA A 501 33.56 -2.39 49.48
C ALA A 501 32.07 -2.70 49.73
N SER A 502 31.37 -1.99 50.62
CA SER A 502 29.94 -2.24 50.90
C SER A 502 28.99 -1.56 49.90
N ARG A 503 29.54 -0.82 48.93
CA ARG A 503 28.79 -0.24 47.80
C ARG A 503 28.79 -1.21 46.63
N SER A 504 27.81 -2.10 46.57
CA SER A 504 27.59 -2.95 45.40
C SER A 504 26.58 -2.30 44.43
N LEU A 505 27.00 -2.12 43.18
CA LEU A 505 26.14 -1.75 42.06
C LEU A 505 25.86 -3.02 41.26
N HIS A 506 24.62 -3.52 41.35
CA HIS A 506 24.22 -4.67 40.57
C HIS A 506 23.45 -4.19 39.33
N ILE A 507 24.02 -4.37 38.15
CA ILE A 507 23.36 -4.02 36.88
C ILE A 507 22.82 -5.31 36.28
N SER A 508 21.50 -5.50 36.32
CA SER A 508 20.82 -6.59 35.63
C SER A 508 20.17 -6.10 34.35
N GLU A 509 20.11 -6.94 33.32
CA GLU A 509 19.35 -6.65 32.11
C GLU A 509 17.95 -7.23 32.24
N THR A 510 16.94 -6.47 31.84
CA THR A 510 15.53 -6.87 31.91
C THR A 510 14.82 -6.57 30.61
N GLN A 511 13.80 -7.37 30.30
CA GLN A 511 12.91 -7.16 29.18
C GLN A 511 11.86 -6.11 29.52
N ARG A 512 11.70 -5.10 28.66
CA ARG A 512 10.60 -4.13 28.75
C ARG A 512 10.01 -3.90 27.37
N ALA A 513 8.70 -3.89 27.23
CA ALA A 513 8.07 -3.43 25.99
C ALA A 513 8.53 -2.01 25.65
N LEU A 514 8.79 -1.74 24.36
CA LEU A 514 9.09 -0.37 23.93
C LEU A 514 7.92 0.56 24.24
N LEU A 515 6.69 0.03 24.16
CA LEU A 515 5.47 0.67 24.58
C LEU A 515 4.57 -0.34 25.31
N LEU A 516 4.27 -0.11 26.59
CA LEU A 516 3.37 -0.97 27.36
C LEU A 516 1.92 -0.80 26.88
N PRO A 517 1.04 -1.80 27.03
CA PRO A 517 -0.38 -1.69 26.64
C PRO A 517 -1.07 -0.46 27.25
N GLN A 518 -0.80 -0.16 28.53
CA GLN A 518 -1.31 1.05 29.19
C GLN A 518 -0.77 2.35 28.54
N GLU A 519 0.47 2.36 28.05
CA GLU A 519 1.05 3.52 27.36
C GLU A 519 0.46 3.68 25.94
N VAL A 520 -0.01 2.60 25.32
CA VAL A 520 -0.78 2.64 24.05
C VAL A 520 -2.14 3.29 24.27
N ILE A 521 -2.85 2.92 25.33
CA ILE A 521 -4.16 3.49 25.68
C ILE A 521 -4.02 4.97 26.06
N MET A 522 -2.97 5.33 26.80
CA MET A 522 -2.69 6.70 27.23
C MET A 522 -1.97 7.56 26.16
N LEU A 523 -1.91 7.10 24.91
CA LEU A 523 -1.26 7.84 23.84
C LEU A 523 -1.94 9.22 23.67
N PRO A 524 -1.18 10.34 23.63
CA PRO A 524 -1.77 11.66 23.44
C PRO A 524 -2.62 11.76 22.18
N ARG A 525 -3.72 12.52 22.22
CA ARG A 525 -4.65 12.64 21.09
C ARG A 525 -4.03 13.20 19.81
N ASP A 526 -2.92 13.95 19.90
CA ASP A 526 -2.16 14.47 18.76
C ASP A 526 -1.11 13.50 18.22
N GLN A 527 -0.95 12.33 18.85
CA GLN A 527 0.07 11.32 18.51
C GLN A 527 -0.55 10.05 17.94
N GLN A 528 0.31 9.31 17.25
CA GLN A 528 -0.01 8.04 16.61
C GLN A 528 1.24 7.19 16.48
N ILE A 529 1.05 5.91 16.21
CA ILE A 529 2.13 4.96 15.94
C ILE A 529 1.92 4.41 14.53
N LEU A 530 2.99 4.37 13.75
CA LEU A 530 3.01 3.68 12.47
C LEU A 530 3.88 2.44 12.60
N LEU A 531 3.31 1.31 12.25
CA LEU A 531 3.98 0.04 12.10
C LEU A 531 4.09 -0.22 10.60
N ILE A 532 5.31 -0.47 10.14
CA ILE A 532 5.62 -0.66 8.73
C ILE A 532 6.54 -1.87 8.64
N GLU A 533 6.33 -2.67 7.60
CA GLU A 533 7.14 -3.86 7.36
C GLU A 533 8.64 -3.51 7.23
N SER A 534 9.49 -4.38 7.75
CA SER A 534 10.95 -4.29 7.63
C SER A 534 11.59 -3.00 8.18
N THR A 535 10.92 -2.31 9.10
CA THR A 535 11.46 -1.12 9.78
C THR A 535 10.99 -1.04 11.23
N TYR A 536 11.71 -0.24 12.02
CA TYR A 536 11.30 0.09 13.38
C TYR A 536 9.98 0.88 13.39
N PRO A 537 9.17 0.76 14.46
CA PRO A 537 7.96 1.56 14.63
C PRO A 537 8.28 3.05 14.61
N ILE A 538 7.36 3.86 14.07
CA ILE A 538 7.48 5.32 14.01
C ILE A 538 6.44 5.93 14.93
N LYS A 539 6.89 6.75 15.87
CA LYS A 539 6.01 7.61 16.65
C LYS A 539 5.92 8.97 15.95
N SER A 540 4.74 9.36 15.51
CA SER A 540 4.52 10.62 14.80
C SER A 540 3.33 11.39 15.37
N LYS A 541 3.12 12.60 14.86
CA LYS A 541 1.94 13.40 15.13
C LYS A 541 0.89 13.19 14.05
N LYS A 542 -0.37 13.26 14.46
CA LYS A 542 -1.50 13.35 13.53
C LYS A 542 -1.43 14.64 12.73
N ILE A 543 -1.90 14.60 11.50
CA ILE A 543 -2.23 15.81 10.76
C ILE A 543 -3.53 16.36 11.37
N ARG A 544 -3.74 17.67 11.28
CA ARG A 544 -4.99 18.34 11.64
C ARG A 544 -5.20 19.39 10.57
N TYR A 545 -6.08 19.11 9.60
CA TYR A 545 -6.17 19.96 8.40
C TYR A 545 -6.48 21.42 8.75
N TYR A 546 -7.27 21.66 9.80
CA TYR A 546 -7.70 22.99 10.23
C TYR A 546 -6.58 23.81 10.92
N GLU A 547 -5.52 23.17 11.41
CA GLU A 547 -4.36 23.87 12.01
C GLU A 547 -3.28 24.23 10.98
N ASP A 548 -3.39 23.72 9.75
CA ASP A 548 -2.32 23.78 8.76
C ASP A 548 -2.78 24.54 7.50
N THR A 549 -2.11 25.67 7.25
CA THR A 549 -2.41 26.56 6.11
C THR A 549 -2.33 25.87 4.75
N PHE A 550 -1.57 24.77 4.64
CA PHE A 550 -1.49 23.98 3.42
C PHE A 550 -2.84 23.33 3.06
N PHE A 551 -3.62 22.90 4.06
CA PHE A 551 -4.91 22.25 3.83
C PHE A 551 -6.08 23.25 3.87
N THR A 552 -6.07 24.21 4.79
CA THR A 552 -7.17 25.19 4.87
C THR A 552 -7.37 25.99 3.58
N LYS A 553 -6.28 26.34 2.87
CA LYS A 553 -6.34 26.96 1.53
C LYS A 553 -6.93 26.08 0.43
N LYS A 554 -7.02 24.78 0.68
CA LYS A 554 -7.58 23.76 -0.22
C LYS A 554 -9.02 23.42 0.14
N ILE A 555 -9.60 23.98 1.21
CA ILE A 555 -11.03 23.85 1.46
C ILE A 555 -11.72 24.87 0.54
N LEU A 556 -12.50 24.37 -0.41
CA LEU A 556 -13.27 25.17 -1.36
C LEU A 556 -14.73 24.76 -1.27
N ASP A 557 -15.63 25.61 -1.76
CA ASP A 557 -17.06 25.32 -1.77
C ASP A 557 -17.34 23.99 -2.49
N PRO A 558 -18.25 23.17 -1.93
CA PRO A 558 -18.58 21.89 -2.52
C PRO A 558 -19.22 22.05 -3.89
N ILE A 559 -19.07 21.03 -4.73
CA ILE A 559 -19.73 21.04 -6.05
C ILE A 559 -21.24 20.87 -5.87
N SER A 560 -22.02 21.39 -6.82
CA SER A 560 -23.46 21.11 -6.88
C SER A 560 -23.70 19.65 -7.23
N ILE A 561 -24.56 18.97 -6.46
CA ILE A 561 -25.05 17.63 -6.76
C ILE A 561 -26.32 17.77 -7.62
N PRO A 562 -26.47 17.02 -8.72
CA PRO A 562 -27.71 17.02 -9.49
C PRO A 562 -28.87 16.45 -8.65
N THR A 563 -30.05 17.02 -8.84
CA THR A 563 -31.30 16.48 -8.28
C THR A 563 -31.94 15.56 -9.31
N GLN A 564 -32.21 14.32 -8.92
CA GLN A 564 -32.85 13.34 -9.76
C GLN A 564 -34.37 13.47 -9.67
N GLU A 565 -35.04 13.47 -10.82
CA GLU A 565 -36.50 13.33 -10.86
C GLU A 565 -36.88 11.85 -10.72
N PRO A 566 -37.99 11.51 -10.04
CA PRO A 566 -38.46 10.14 -9.93
C PRO A 566 -38.50 9.46 -11.30
N PHE A 567 -37.86 8.30 -11.39
CA PHE A 567 -37.76 7.56 -12.64
C PHE A 567 -39.14 7.18 -13.16
N ASP A 568 -39.43 7.58 -14.39
CA ASP A 568 -40.66 7.26 -15.09
C ASP A 568 -40.35 6.26 -16.23
N PRO A 569 -40.71 4.97 -16.06
CA PRO A 569 -40.45 3.95 -17.07
C PRO A 569 -41.06 4.29 -18.43
N LYS A 570 -42.25 4.91 -18.46
CA LYS A 570 -42.95 5.21 -19.72
C LYS A 570 -42.21 6.26 -20.54
N LYS A 571 -41.71 7.31 -19.87
CA LYS A 571 -40.89 8.34 -20.54
C LYS A 571 -39.60 7.73 -21.10
N PHE A 572 -38.99 6.78 -20.39
CA PHE A 572 -37.79 6.10 -20.86
C PHE A 572 -38.08 5.20 -22.07
N GLU A 573 -39.14 4.38 -21.99
CA GLU A 573 -39.57 3.51 -23.09
C GLU A 573 -39.90 4.32 -24.36
N GLU A 574 -40.62 5.45 -24.22
CA GLU A 574 -40.90 6.34 -25.34
C GLU A 574 -39.63 6.96 -25.94
N LYS A 575 -38.67 7.34 -25.10
CA LYS A 575 -37.38 7.88 -25.56
C LYS A 575 -36.61 6.82 -26.35
N MET A 576 -36.48 5.61 -25.82
CA MET A 576 -35.78 4.50 -26.47
C MET A 576 -36.45 4.10 -27.78
N ARG A 577 -37.80 4.08 -27.82
CA ARG A 577 -38.55 3.82 -29.04
C ARG A 577 -38.23 4.86 -30.12
N LYS A 578 -38.24 6.15 -29.78
CA LYS A 578 -37.89 7.24 -30.72
C LYS A 578 -36.44 7.15 -31.20
N GLU A 579 -35.49 6.85 -30.32
CA GLU A 579 -34.08 6.67 -30.71
C GLU A 579 -33.88 5.48 -31.66
N ARG A 580 -34.63 4.40 -31.44
CA ARG A 580 -34.62 3.24 -32.34
C ARG A 580 -35.24 3.57 -33.70
N GLU A 581 -36.42 4.20 -33.71
CA GLU A 581 -37.06 4.68 -34.95
C GLU A 581 -36.11 5.61 -35.72
N ALA A 582 -35.38 6.50 -35.04
CA ALA A 582 -34.39 7.38 -35.66
C ALA A 582 -33.20 6.61 -36.26
N LYS A 583 -32.67 5.60 -35.56
CA LYS A 583 -31.60 4.73 -36.10
C LYS A 583 -32.06 3.90 -37.28
N GLU A 584 -33.27 3.34 -37.22
CA GLU A 584 -33.85 2.59 -38.34
C GLU A 584 -34.09 3.50 -39.56
N LEU A 585 -34.42 4.79 -39.34
CA LEU A 585 -34.50 5.79 -40.42
C LEU A 585 -33.14 6.17 -41.00
N GLU A 586 -32.09 6.21 -40.17
CA GLU A 586 -30.71 6.52 -40.61
C GLU A 586 -30.07 5.34 -41.36
N GLU A 587 -30.31 4.10 -40.94
CA GLU A 587 -29.87 2.89 -41.65
C GLU A 587 -30.67 2.63 -42.94
N ASN A 588 -31.94 3.04 -43.01
CA ASN A 588 -32.77 2.92 -44.21
C ASN A 588 -32.79 4.18 -45.08
N ALA A 589 -31.98 5.19 -44.77
CA ALA A 589 -31.82 6.34 -45.65
C ALA A 589 -31.21 5.86 -46.98
N PRO A 590 -31.84 6.13 -48.14
CA PRO A 590 -31.25 5.74 -49.41
C PRO A 590 -29.88 6.40 -49.54
N LEU A 591 -28.85 5.59 -49.80
CA LEU A 591 -27.58 6.09 -50.32
C LEU A 591 -27.93 7.01 -51.48
N ALA A 592 -27.70 8.31 -51.32
CA ALA A 592 -27.80 9.25 -52.41
C ALA A 592 -26.82 8.74 -53.48
N ILE A 593 -27.37 8.20 -54.56
CA ILE A 593 -26.62 7.95 -55.77
C ILE A 593 -26.14 9.33 -56.21
N ASP A 594 -24.83 9.51 -56.15
CA ASP A 594 -24.15 10.69 -56.66
C ASP A 594 -24.40 10.71 -58.18
N GLU A 595 -25.32 11.55 -58.64
CA GLU A 595 -25.69 11.69 -60.07
C GLU A 595 -24.57 12.33 -60.92
N ASP A 596 -23.39 12.60 -60.35
CA ASP A 596 -22.26 13.23 -61.05
C ASP A 596 -21.27 12.26 -61.74
N GLN A 597 -21.55 10.94 -61.79
CA GLN A 597 -20.69 9.98 -62.51
C GLN A 597 -21.25 9.44 -63.85
N ALA A 598 -22.32 10.03 -64.40
CA ALA A 598 -22.91 9.59 -65.67
C ALA A 598 -22.64 10.52 -66.87
N LEU A 599 -21.60 11.36 -66.84
CA LEU A 599 -21.29 12.34 -67.90
C LEU A 599 -19.85 12.30 -68.43
N LEU A 600 -19.16 11.15 -68.39
CA LEU A 600 -17.81 11.01 -68.95
C LEU A 600 -17.67 9.88 -70.00
N GLU A 601 -18.76 9.47 -70.64
CA GLU A 601 -18.72 8.58 -71.81
C GLU A 601 -19.49 9.19 -72.99
N ASP A 602 -19.08 10.36 -73.48
CA ASP A 602 -19.36 10.75 -74.86
C ASP A 602 -18.51 11.97 -75.28
N GLU A 603 -17.21 11.78 -75.54
CA GLU A 603 -16.43 12.65 -76.43
C GLU A 603 -15.00 12.11 -76.63
N SER A 604 -14.83 11.22 -77.62
CA SER A 604 -13.69 11.27 -78.57
C SER A 604 -13.77 10.11 -79.56
N LEU A 605 -14.62 10.25 -80.57
CA LEU A 605 -14.37 9.71 -81.90
C LEU A 605 -13.82 10.85 -82.77
N LEU A 606 -13.05 10.48 -83.80
CA LEU A 606 -12.17 11.27 -84.69
C LEU A 606 -10.72 11.26 -84.17
N ASP A 607 -9.71 10.79 -84.88
CA ASP A 607 -9.58 10.57 -86.33
C ASP A 607 -8.31 9.72 -86.58
N ASP A 608 -8.34 8.91 -87.65
CA ASP A 608 -7.26 8.57 -88.59
C ASP A 608 -5.83 8.30 -88.03
N SER A 609 -5.13 7.21 -88.34
CA SER A 609 -4.97 6.53 -89.62
C SER A 609 -3.79 5.55 -89.49
N ASP A 610 -3.71 4.61 -90.44
CA ASP A 610 -2.48 4.17 -91.11
C ASP A 610 -1.59 2.99 -90.61
N TYR A 611 -1.33 2.10 -91.60
CA TYR A 611 -0.28 1.06 -91.80
C TYR A 611 -0.36 -0.25 -90.99
N GLU A 612 -0.74 -1.38 -91.60
CA GLU A 612 -0.01 -2.30 -92.52
C GLU A 612 0.86 -3.35 -91.80
N ASP A 613 0.50 -4.62 -92.05
CA ASP A 613 1.29 -5.85 -92.27
C ASP A 613 2.62 -6.10 -91.52
N GLY A 614 2.75 -7.33 -91.00
CA GLY A 614 4.05 -7.86 -90.58
C GLY A 614 3.97 -9.27 -89.97
N ASP A 615 4.32 -10.26 -90.80
CA ASP A 615 4.38 -11.70 -90.55
C ASP A 615 5.46 -12.19 -89.54
N PHE A 616 5.19 -13.39 -89.02
CA PHE A 616 6.08 -14.55 -88.73
C PHE A 616 7.38 -14.46 -87.88
N GLU A 617 7.48 -15.50 -87.04
CA GLU A 617 8.59 -16.48 -86.87
C GLU A 617 9.34 -16.59 -85.54
N ASP A 618 9.50 -17.86 -85.17
CA ASP A 618 10.13 -18.51 -84.01
C ASP A 618 11.63 -18.17 -83.81
N LEU A 619 12.13 -18.35 -82.57
CA LEU A 619 13.14 -19.36 -82.19
C LEU A 619 13.73 -19.10 -80.79
N ASP A 620 13.63 -20.14 -79.95
CA ASP A 620 14.61 -20.74 -79.01
C ASP A 620 15.74 -19.91 -78.36
N GLU A 621 15.90 -20.06 -77.04
CA GLU A 621 17.13 -20.63 -76.44
C GLU A 621 16.96 -20.99 -74.94
N GLU A 622 17.61 -22.10 -74.58
CA GLU A 622 17.69 -22.80 -73.29
C GLU A 622 18.51 -22.03 -72.23
N GLU A 623 18.24 -22.26 -70.93
CA GLU A 623 19.21 -22.90 -70.03
C GLU A 623 18.61 -23.23 -68.65
N ASP A 624 18.68 -24.51 -68.32
CA ASP A 624 18.49 -25.13 -67.01
C ASP A 624 19.58 -24.72 -66.01
N LEU A 625 19.28 -24.74 -64.70
CA LEU A 625 19.94 -25.65 -63.75
C LEU A 625 19.40 -25.48 -62.32
N SER A 626 18.89 -26.59 -61.82
CA SER A 626 18.50 -26.89 -60.44
C SER A 626 19.70 -27.32 -59.57
N ASP A 627 19.37 -27.50 -58.29
CA ASP A 627 20.06 -28.31 -57.27
C ASP A 627 21.09 -27.61 -56.37
N PHE A 628 20.78 -27.59 -55.06
CA PHE A 628 21.48 -28.46 -54.10
C PHE A 628 20.68 -28.52 -52.77
N LEU A 629 20.32 -29.74 -52.38
CA LEU A 629 19.82 -30.15 -51.06
C LEU A 629 21.00 -30.64 -50.20
N ASP A 630 20.76 -30.58 -48.89
CA ASP A 630 21.29 -31.40 -47.78
C ASP A 630 22.81 -31.58 -47.59
N ASP A 631 23.26 -31.33 -46.35
CA ASP A 631 23.77 -32.44 -45.56
C ASP A 631 23.67 -32.16 -44.05
N THR A 632 23.25 -33.22 -43.36
CA THR A 632 23.15 -33.44 -41.92
C THR A 632 24.51 -33.54 -41.23
N ASP A 633 24.59 -33.25 -39.93
CA ASP A 633 25.45 -34.01 -39.02
C ASP A 633 25.04 -33.87 -37.53
N GLU A 634 25.39 -34.92 -36.79
CA GLU A 634 24.81 -35.48 -35.57
C GLU A 634 25.31 -34.89 -34.22
N GLU A 635 24.52 -35.19 -33.17
CA GLU A 635 24.88 -35.56 -31.77
C GLU A 635 25.99 -34.80 -30.99
N ASN A 636 25.63 -34.22 -29.83
CA ASN A 636 25.91 -34.83 -28.51
C ASN A 636 25.48 -33.99 -27.27
N GLU A 637 24.99 -34.75 -26.27
CA GLU A 637 25.16 -34.65 -24.81
C GLU A 637 24.58 -33.50 -23.94
N GLU A 638 23.57 -33.92 -23.15
CA GLU A 638 23.54 -33.98 -21.68
C GLU A 638 23.71 -32.75 -20.74
N ASN A 639 22.68 -32.62 -19.89
CA ASN A 639 22.68 -32.49 -18.42
C ASN A 639 22.87 -31.13 -17.68
N MET A 640 21.94 -30.98 -16.71
CA MET A 640 21.98 -30.26 -15.41
C MET A 640 21.84 -28.73 -15.36
N ALA A 641 20.65 -28.25 -14.95
CA ALA A 641 20.37 -27.71 -13.60
C ALA A 641 18.90 -27.31 -13.45
#